data_AF-A0A949T1M2-F1
#
_entry.id   AF-A0A949T1M2-F1
#
_cell.length_a   1.000
_cell.length_b   1.000
_cell.length_c   1.000
_cell.angle_alpha   90.00
_cell.angle_beta   90.00
_cell.angle_gamma   90.00
#
_symmetry.space_group_name_H-M   'P 1'
#
loop_
_entity.id
_entity.type
_entity.pdbx_description
1 polymer ?
#
loop_
_entity_poly.entity_id
_entity_poly.type
_entity_poly.pdbx_seq_one_letter_code
_entity_poly.pdbx_strand_id
1 'polypeptide(L)'
;MRVINQSGLSIGWCVGRVPPHRLTATCIVKGTYALKHGGIVEPLKEQPSLCADLHEGDDPEKALVYPSDFALFKPACDLLLRGTCHARGGKPASVERVTFAVGRFEKALMVVGDRHWQPGLLGARLSEPAPFLTMPLSFERAFGGAGHPTNPFGRGFVPVEKDLVAGRHPLPNIEDPASPITVPSSRPAPAGFGPLPSLQASRAGKAGTYDRKWLKQNWPFFPDDFDWTFFNSAPTDQRLKDFPRGDEPLRMRQIHPTIASFESRLPGTRPRFFVREQSGLQTQVREALLQLDTIYVDMNELRVTLLWRGIVPISSKRMSEVTGVGVVTEPLDRPPAPASHYEALFEEPSAVVPSERTGPRALAALPPATSQVAALKAATDAAVREGKLSAGLTQSLQFLAAALEGAGVAPAVRAWTRESLSSAVAAGQDLHGADLSGLDLSGLKLAGARLANAVLAHAKLSKADLTGADLSAVVAADADLSGANLSMARLPQADLVHAELAGADFSGADLSGADFTLARGRKVNFAGAKAAGAKFMEADLERAGFIAASLEGAIFDGARLPRADFMSAMLQGTSFELASVQEANFVDADCTGLKAGRGADFSRAKMAGVRAPRAAFQGSKLEGADLAGANLEGALLADAQLAGVNMFQVHAPHASFDRAGLRGANFGKANLLKASFEGASLADADFRGANLFEAEFLDATGSSGQAFEGANIKRTKLV
;
A
#
# COMPACT_ATOMS: atom_id res chain seq x y z
N MET A 1 -21.72 -5.15 7.18
CA MET A 1 -21.66 -5.91 5.91
C MET A 1 -20.89 -7.20 6.15
N ARG A 2 -21.47 -8.36 5.84
CA ARG A 2 -20.83 -9.68 5.96
C ARG A 2 -20.02 -10.01 4.69
N VAL A 3 -18.80 -10.52 4.81
CA VAL A 3 -17.98 -10.91 3.65
C VAL A 3 -17.80 -12.43 3.64
N ILE A 4 -18.13 -13.07 2.52
CA ILE A 4 -18.07 -14.53 2.32
C ILE A 4 -17.18 -14.78 1.11
N ASN A 5 -15.92 -15.13 1.35
CA ASN A 5 -14.97 -15.39 0.27
C ASN A 5 -14.65 -16.89 0.20
N GLN A 6 -15.30 -17.60 -0.71
CA GLN A 6 -15.03 -19.01 -1.02
C GLN A 6 -14.16 -19.17 -2.28
N SER A 7 -13.77 -18.06 -2.92
CA SER A 7 -12.93 -18.09 -4.13
C SER A 7 -11.47 -18.44 -3.86
N GLY A 8 -11.00 -18.18 -2.63
CA GLY A 8 -9.57 -18.26 -2.28
C GLY A 8 -8.71 -17.15 -2.90
N LEU A 9 -9.32 -16.16 -3.55
CA LEU A 9 -8.67 -15.03 -4.21
C LEU A 9 -8.77 -13.75 -3.37
N SER A 10 -7.90 -12.77 -3.63
CA SER A 10 -7.98 -11.44 -3.01
C SER A 10 -9.19 -10.68 -3.56
N ILE A 11 -9.92 -9.98 -2.69
CA ILE A 11 -11.12 -9.24 -3.07
C ILE A 11 -11.12 -7.84 -2.49
N GLY A 12 -11.83 -6.92 -3.13
CA GLY A 12 -12.08 -5.59 -2.60
C GLY A 12 -13.07 -4.83 -3.45
N TRP A 13 -13.32 -3.58 -3.10
CA TRP A 13 -14.20 -2.71 -3.87
C TRP A 13 -13.84 -1.24 -3.66
N CYS A 14 -14.20 -0.42 -4.62
CA CYS A 14 -14.12 1.04 -4.52
C CYS A 14 -15.45 1.67 -4.92
N VAL A 15 -15.85 2.73 -4.21
CA VAL A 15 -17.09 3.46 -4.47
C VAL A 15 -16.79 4.63 -5.41
N GLY A 16 -17.58 4.75 -6.48
CA GLY A 16 -17.43 5.81 -7.45
C GLY A 16 -18.71 6.09 -8.23
N ARG A 17 -18.58 6.87 -9.31
CA ARG A 17 -19.68 7.18 -10.24
C ARG A 17 -19.21 6.88 -11.65
N VAL A 18 -19.56 5.71 -12.17
CA VAL A 18 -19.19 5.25 -13.51
C VAL A 18 -20.34 5.56 -14.50
N PRO A 19 -20.10 5.76 -15.83
CA PRO A 19 -21.17 6.06 -16.78
C PRO A 19 -22.24 4.97 -16.78
N PRO A 20 -23.54 5.32 -16.87
CA PRO A 20 -24.10 6.64 -17.13
C PRO A 20 -24.44 7.43 -15.85
N HIS A 21 -23.44 7.71 -15.00
CA HIS A 21 -23.54 8.64 -13.87
C HIS A 21 -24.38 8.16 -12.67
N ARG A 22 -24.46 6.84 -12.44
CA ARG A 22 -25.05 6.27 -11.23
C ARG A 22 -23.96 6.05 -10.18
N LEU A 23 -24.32 6.16 -8.90
CA LEU A 23 -23.42 5.76 -7.83
C LEU A 23 -23.22 4.23 -7.92
N THR A 24 -21.97 3.79 -7.87
CA THR A 24 -21.62 2.39 -8.11
C THR A 24 -20.52 1.93 -7.16
N ALA A 25 -20.54 0.64 -6.82
CA ALA A 25 -19.38 -0.06 -6.28
C ALA A 25 -18.71 -0.84 -7.42
N THR A 26 -17.41 -0.57 -7.63
CA THR A 26 -16.55 -1.38 -8.49
C THR A 26 -16.02 -2.53 -7.65
N CYS A 27 -16.49 -3.73 -7.92
CA CYS A 27 -16.11 -4.97 -7.25
C CYS A 27 -14.87 -5.54 -7.94
N ILE A 28 -13.83 -5.85 -7.17
CA ILE A 28 -12.52 -6.27 -7.66
C ILE A 28 -12.22 -7.67 -7.10
N VAL A 29 -11.80 -8.58 -7.98
CA VAL A 29 -11.21 -9.87 -7.60
C VAL A 29 -9.82 -9.94 -8.24
N LYS A 30 -8.81 -10.28 -7.44
CA LYS A 30 -7.41 -10.42 -7.84
C LYS A 30 -6.95 -11.84 -7.56
N GLY A 31 -6.48 -12.51 -8.61
CA GLY A 31 -5.86 -13.84 -8.49
C GLY A 31 -4.46 -13.84 -9.06
N THR A 32 -3.51 -14.34 -8.30
CA THR A 32 -2.11 -14.53 -8.72
C THR A 32 -1.80 -16.01 -8.83
N TYR A 33 -1.17 -16.38 -9.93
CA TYR A 33 -0.90 -17.76 -10.32
C TYR A 33 0.57 -17.94 -10.72
N ALA A 34 1.17 -19.07 -10.35
CA ALA A 34 2.48 -19.47 -10.84
C ALA A 34 2.39 -19.87 -12.32
N LEU A 35 3.31 -19.35 -13.15
CA LEU A 35 3.44 -19.72 -14.55
C LEU A 35 4.12 -21.07 -14.69
N LYS A 36 3.57 -21.92 -15.56
CA LYS A 36 4.09 -23.27 -15.80
C LYS A 36 4.29 -23.49 -17.29
N HIS A 37 5.53 -23.76 -17.69
CA HIS A 37 5.79 -24.04 -19.10
C HIS A 37 5.05 -25.31 -19.55
N GLY A 38 4.30 -25.21 -20.65
CA GLY A 38 3.50 -26.29 -21.22
C GLY A 38 2.22 -26.63 -20.44
N GLY A 39 1.89 -25.85 -19.41
CA GLY A 39 0.79 -26.15 -18.48
C GLY A 39 -0.23 -25.02 -18.32
N ILE A 40 -1.26 -25.31 -17.54
CA ILE A 40 -2.17 -24.31 -17.00
C ILE A 40 -1.51 -23.70 -15.76
N VAL A 41 -1.68 -22.40 -15.55
CA VAL A 41 -1.17 -21.71 -14.36
C VAL A 41 -1.85 -22.23 -13.09
N GLU A 42 -1.08 -22.30 -12.01
CA GLU A 42 -1.55 -22.84 -10.72
C GLU A 42 -1.71 -21.69 -9.72
N PRO A 43 -2.83 -21.58 -8.97
CA PRO A 43 -3.03 -20.49 -8.03
C PRO A 43 -1.94 -20.51 -6.96
N LEU A 44 -1.40 -19.35 -6.61
CA LEU A 44 -0.47 -19.26 -5.49
C LEU A 44 -1.19 -19.63 -4.19
N LYS A 45 -0.46 -20.32 -3.31
CA LYS A 45 -0.96 -20.69 -1.98
C LYS A 45 -1.36 -19.47 -1.16
N GLU A 46 -0.58 -18.39 -1.28
CA GLU A 46 -0.85 -17.10 -0.67
C GLU A 46 -1.13 -16.08 -1.76
N GLN A 47 -2.28 -15.42 -1.65
CA GLN A 47 -2.72 -14.42 -2.61
C GLN A 47 -2.29 -13.04 -2.13
N PRO A 48 -1.50 -12.29 -2.92
CA PRO A 48 -1.15 -10.91 -2.57
C PRO A 48 -2.40 -10.04 -2.43
N SER A 49 -2.39 -9.14 -1.44
CA SER A 49 -3.43 -8.12 -1.26
C SER A 49 -3.55 -7.21 -2.48
N LEU A 50 -4.68 -6.52 -2.59
CA LEU A 50 -4.81 -5.41 -3.52
C LEU A 50 -3.79 -4.31 -3.16
N CYS A 51 -3.15 -3.70 -4.14
CA CYS A 51 -2.13 -2.69 -3.90
C CYS A 51 -2.31 -1.46 -4.80
N ALA A 52 -1.67 -0.36 -4.40
CA ALA A 52 -1.55 0.85 -5.19
C ALA A 52 -0.48 0.70 -6.29
N ASP A 53 -0.18 1.80 -6.99
CA ASP A 53 0.92 1.85 -7.96
C ASP A 53 2.25 1.45 -7.29
N LEU A 54 2.97 0.52 -7.90
CA LEU A 54 4.33 0.13 -7.48
C LEU A 54 5.34 0.61 -8.53
N HIS A 55 6.30 1.39 -8.10
CA HIS A 55 7.35 1.94 -8.94
C HIS A 55 8.67 1.18 -8.76
N GLU A 56 9.57 1.32 -9.73
CA GLU A 56 10.88 0.67 -9.66
C GLU A 56 11.68 1.17 -8.45
N GLY A 57 12.01 0.25 -7.53
CA GLY A 57 12.67 0.59 -6.27
C GLY A 57 11.83 1.47 -5.33
N ASP A 58 10.50 1.40 -5.45
CA ASP A 58 9.52 2.20 -4.70
C ASP A 58 9.72 3.72 -4.80
N ASP A 59 10.36 4.16 -5.88
CA ASP A 59 10.62 5.56 -6.19
C ASP A 59 9.57 6.09 -7.19
N PRO A 60 8.67 6.99 -6.79
CA PRO A 60 7.62 7.52 -7.68
C PRO A 60 8.17 8.29 -8.88
N GLU A 61 9.44 8.71 -8.85
CA GLU A 61 10.14 9.36 -9.97
C GLU A 61 10.70 8.35 -10.99
N LYS A 62 10.45 7.04 -10.79
CA LYS A 62 10.86 5.99 -11.73
C LYS A 62 9.68 5.34 -12.44
N ALA A 63 10.00 4.47 -13.40
CA ALA A 63 9.01 3.75 -14.19
C ALA A 63 8.06 2.94 -13.30
N LEU A 64 6.76 2.97 -13.66
CA LEU A 64 5.74 2.16 -13.02
C LEU A 64 5.98 0.68 -13.37
N VAL A 65 6.04 -0.18 -12.35
CA VAL A 65 6.27 -1.63 -12.49
C VAL A 65 4.96 -2.40 -12.42
N TYR A 66 4.05 -1.99 -11.54
CA TYR A 66 2.72 -2.59 -11.38
C TYR A 66 1.68 -1.48 -11.16
N PRO A 67 0.57 -1.46 -11.92
CA PRO A 67 -0.46 -0.44 -11.78
C PRO A 67 -1.40 -0.73 -10.60
N SER A 68 -1.97 0.32 -10.02
CA SER A 68 -2.97 0.25 -8.95
C SER A 68 -4.15 -0.65 -9.31
N ASP A 69 -4.52 -1.50 -8.36
CA ASP A 69 -5.65 -2.42 -8.51
C ASP A 69 -7.00 -1.68 -8.46
N PHE A 70 -7.03 -0.47 -7.89
CA PHE A 70 -8.23 0.32 -7.54
C PHE A 70 -8.79 1.20 -8.68
N ALA A 71 -8.47 0.89 -9.93
CA ALA A 71 -9.11 1.54 -11.08
C ALA A 71 -10.63 1.36 -11.02
N LEU A 72 -11.38 2.46 -11.11
CA LEU A 72 -12.84 2.43 -10.98
C LEU A 72 -13.54 1.74 -12.16
N PHE A 73 -12.99 1.89 -13.36
CA PHE A 73 -13.55 1.28 -14.56
C PHE A 73 -12.49 1.24 -15.67
N LYS A 74 -12.35 0.11 -16.37
CA LYS A 74 -11.51 -0.01 -17.56
C LYS A 74 -12.37 -0.39 -18.77
N PRO A 75 -12.43 0.43 -19.83
CA PRO A 75 -13.18 0.10 -21.06
C PRO A 75 -12.51 -0.98 -21.94
N ALA A 76 -11.31 -1.44 -21.59
CA ALA A 76 -10.57 -2.49 -22.28
C ALA A 76 -9.69 -3.27 -21.29
N CYS A 77 -9.34 -4.51 -21.61
CA CYS A 77 -8.38 -5.28 -20.83
C CYS A 77 -6.95 -4.80 -21.08
N ASP A 78 -6.22 -4.50 -20.00
CA ASP A 78 -4.79 -4.20 -20.04
C ASP A 78 -3.98 -5.51 -20.11
N LEU A 79 -3.18 -5.67 -21.15
CA LEU A 79 -2.15 -6.72 -21.18
C LEU A 79 -0.81 -6.10 -20.83
N LEU A 80 -0.13 -6.63 -19.81
CA LEU A 80 1.11 -6.07 -19.28
C LEU A 80 2.12 -7.19 -19.07
N LEU A 81 3.39 -6.88 -19.34
CA LEU A 81 4.49 -7.81 -19.05
C LEU A 81 5.69 -7.08 -18.46
N ARG A 82 6.24 -7.67 -17.38
CA ARG A 82 7.56 -7.38 -16.84
C ARG A 82 8.48 -8.55 -17.15
N GLY A 83 9.67 -8.27 -17.64
CA GLY A 83 10.62 -9.33 -17.98
C GLY A 83 11.95 -8.81 -18.50
N THR A 84 12.82 -9.76 -18.82
CA THR A 84 14.16 -9.50 -19.35
C THR A 84 14.30 -10.22 -20.68
N CYS A 85 14.79 -9.55 -21.71
CA CYS A 85 15.18 -10.20 -22.96
C CYS A 85 16.41 -11.07 -22.71
N HIS A 86 16.41 -12.30 -23.20
CA HIS A 86 17.54 -13.22 -23.16
C HIS A 86 17.97 -13.59 -24.58
N ALA A 87 19.25 -13.41 -24.88
CA ALA A 87 19.81 -13.71 -26.19
C ALA A 87 19.75 -15.21 -26.51
N ARG A 88 19.47 -15.53 -27.77
CA ARG A 88 19.21 -16.90 -28.22
C ARG A 88 20.35 -17.87 -27.94
N GLY A 89 20.00 -18.98 -27.32
CA GLY A 89 20.94 -20.07 -27.04
C GLY A 89 22.06 -19.69 -26.07
N GLY A 90 21.88 -18.64 -25.27
CA GLY A 90 22.88 -18.15 -24.31
C GLY A 90 24.12 -17.54 -24.97
N LYS A 91 24.04 -17.19 -26.26
CA LYS A 91 25.14 -16.55 -26.99
C LYS A 91 24.88 -15.06 -27.09
N PRO A 92 25.89 -14.19 -26.86
CA PRO A 92 25.72 -12.75 -27.00
C PRO A 92 25.16 -12.39 -28.39
N ALA A 93 24.07 -11.62 -28.41
CA ALA A 93 23.45 -11.13 -29.63
C ALA A 93 23.47 -9.60 -29.64
N SER A 94 23.71 -8.99 -30.80
CA SER A 94 23.58 -7.54 -30.96
C SER A 94 22.13 -7.10 -31.13
N VAL A 95 21.25 -8.02 -31.53
CA VAL A 95 19.83 -7.80 -31.82
C VAL A 95 19.06 -9.07 -31.48
N GLU A 96 17.96 -8.97 -30.73
CA GLU A 96 17.05 -10.07 -30.43
C GLU A 96 15.58 -9.63 -30.50
N ARG A 97 14.73 -10.50 -31.03
CA ARG A 97 13.28 -10.26 -31.12
C ARG A 97 12.57 -10.95 -29.96
N VAL A 98 11.85 -10.18 -29.14
CA VAL A 98 10.98 -10.71 -28.09
C VAL A 98 9.52 -10.60 -28.51
N THR A 99 8.69 -11.55 -28.06
CA THR A 99 7.24 -11.50 -28.30
C THR A 99 6.46 -11.82 -27.03
N PHE A 100 5.34 -11.14 -26.84
CA PHE A 100 4.35 -11.41 -25.79
C PHE A 100 2.98 -11.61 -26.44
N ALA A 101 2.36 -12.76 -26.19
CA ALA A 101 1.06 -13.12 -26.75
C ALA A 101 0.11 -13.66 -25.69
N VAL A 102 -1.16 -13.29 -25.82
CA VAL A 102 -2.29 -13.70 -24.98
C VAL A 102 -3.47 -14.01 -25.89
N GLY A 103 -3.86 -15.27 -26.01
CA GLY A 103 -4.91 -15.67 -26.95
C GLY A 103 -4.55 -15.33 -28.40
N ARG A 104 -5.35 -14.45 -29.02
CA ARG A 104 -5.13 -13.98 -30.40
C ARG A 104 -4.23 -12.75 -30.48
N PHE A 105 -3.98 -12.09 -29.35
CA PHE A 105 -3.10 -10.93 -29.29
C PHE A 105 -1.65 -11.38 -29.33
N GLU A 106 -0.83 -10.69 -30.12
CA GLU A 106 0.63 -10.80 -30.10
C GLU A 106 1.25 -9.42 -30.33
N LYS A 107 2.26 -9.08 -29.52
CA LYS A 107 3.11 -7.91 -29.72
C LYS A 107 4.57 -8.34 -29.70
N ALA A 108 5.35 -7.71 -30.56
CA ALA A 108 6.79 -7.95 -30.66
C ALA A 108 7.56 -6.66 -30.44
N LEU A 109 8.73 -6.78 -29.80
CA LEU A 109 9.69 -5.69 -29.66
C LEU A 109 11.02 -6.13 -30.25
N MET A 110 11.74 -5.18 -30.83
CA MET A 110 13.15 -5.36 -31.14
C MET A 110 14.02 -4.86 -29.99
N VAL A 111 14.89 -5.74 -29.51
CA VAL A 111 15.87 -5.44 -28.47
C VAL A 111 17.24 -5.40 -29.10
N VAL A 112 17.83 -4.21 -29.09
CA VAL A 112 19.08 -3.91 -29.77
C VAL A 112 20.11 -3.48 -28.72
N GLY A 113 21.32 -3.98 -28.88
CA GLY A 113 22.46 -3.67 -28.02
C GLY A 113 22.73 -2.17 -27.89
N ASP A 114 23.50 -1.82 -26.87
CA ASP A 114 23.91 -0.43 -26.65
C ASP A 114 24.59 0.12 -27.90
N ARG A 115 24.08 1.26 -28.38
CA ARG A 115 24.57 1.95 -29.57
C ARG A 115 24.41 3.44 -29.41
N HIS A 116 25.16 4.20 -30.19
CA HIS A 116 25.17 5.65 -30.14
C HIS A 116 25.38 6.26 -31.53
N TRP A 117 25.05 7.54 -31.67
CA TRP A 117 25.50 8.33 -32.80
C TRP A 117 27.00 8.64 -32.65
N GLN A 118 27.73 8.58 -33.76
CA GLN A 118 29.15 8.91 -33.85
C GLN A 118 29.43 9.79 -35.08
N PRO A 119 30.48 10.63 -35.08
CA PRO A 119 30.85 11.42 -36.26
C PRO A 119 31.17 10.53 -37.47
N GLY A 120 30.69 10.93 -38.65
CA GLY A 120 30.96 10.28 -39.93
C GLY A 120 31.21 11.30 -41.05
N LEU A 121 31.70 10.82 -42.20
CA LEU A 121 32.11 11.64 -43.36
C LEU A 121 30.98 12.53 -43.93
N LEU A 122 29.71 12.14 -43.75
CA LEU A 122 28.53 12.85 -44.24
C LEU A 122 27.51 13.12 -43.10
N GLY A 123 28.01 13.38 -41.89
CA GLY A 123 27.17 13.64 -40.70
C GLY A 123 27.21 12.49 -39.68
N ALA A 124 26.22 12.43 -38.79
CA ALA A 124 26.18 11.40 -37.76
C ALA A 124 25.92 10.00 -38.36
N ARG A 125 26.76 9.04 -37.98
CA ARG A 125 26.65 7.61 -38.33
C ARG A 125 26.26 6.80 -37.10
N LEU A 126 25.49 5.74 -37.28
CA LEU A 126 25.14 4.81 -36.21
C LEU A 126 26.33 3.90 -35.86
N SER A 127 26.57 3.62 -34.58
CA SER A 127 27.52 2.59 -34.15
C SER A 127 26.96 1.18 -34.35
N GLU A 128 27.83 0.19 -34.50
CA GLU A 128 27.39 -1.22 -34.40
C GLU A 128 26.85 -1.48 -32.99
N PRO A 129 25.73 -2.21 -32.82
CA PRO A 129 25.19 -2.51 -31.50
C PRO A 129 26.09 -3.47 -30.71
N ALA A 130 26.41 -3.11 -29.47
CA ALA A 130 27.18 -3.96 -28.58
C ALA A 130 26.43 -5.28 -28.29
N PRO A 131 27.08 -6.46 -28.41
CA PRO A 131 26.45 -7.71 -28.06
C PRO A 131 26.01 -7.75 -26.58
N PHE A 132 24.84 -8.31 -26.31
CA PHE A 132 24.31 -8.51 -24.96
C PHE A 132 23.85 -9.96 -24.76
N LEU A 133 23.92 -10.43 -23.51
CA LEU A 133 23.30 -11.70 -23.09
C LEU A 133 21.87 -11.50 -22.59
N THR A 134 21.66 -10.40 -21.86
CA THR A 134 20.37 -10.05 -21.29
C THR A 134 20.12 -8.55 -21.39
N MET A 135 18.86 -8.15 -21.54
CA MET A 135 18.48 -6.74 -21.59
C MET A 135 17.10 -6.55 -20.94
N PRO A 136 16.98 -5.77 -19.84
CA PRO A 136 15.68 -5.50 -19.21
C PRO A 136 14.68 -4.88 -20.18
N LEU A 137 13.41 -5.33 -20.12
CA LEU A 137 12.33 -4.78 -20.92
C LEU A 137 11.64 -3.64 -20.17
N SER A 138 12.28 -2.47 -20.08
CA SER A 138 11.77 -1.28 -19.36
C SER A 138 11.67 -0.04 -20.24
N PHE A 139 10.78 0.89 -19.87
CA PHE A 139 10.62 2.16 -20.58
C PHE A 139 11.87 3.07 -20.51
N GLU A 140 12.73 2.90 -19.52
CA GLU A 140 14.04 3.60 -19.44
C GLU A 140 14.98 3.24 -20.61
N ARG A 141 14.74 2.11 -21.26
CA ARG A 141 15.48 1.63 -22.42
C ARG A 141 14.73 1.84 -23.73
N ALA A 142 13.53 2.42 -23.68
CA ALA A 142 12.75 2.80 -24.86
C ALA A 142 13.02 4.25 -25.26
N PHE A 143 12.55 4.64 -26.46
CA PHE A 143 12.69 6.01 -26.94
C PHE A 143 12.03 7.01 -25.96
N GLY A 144 12.73 8.09 -25.63
CA GLY A 144 12.28 9.10 -24.68
C GLY A 144 13.43 9.87 -24.04
N GLY A 145 13.20 10.37 -22.83
CA GLY A 145 14.17 11.10 -22.02
C GLY A 145 13.63 12.45 -21.55
N ALA A 146 14.46 13.20 -20.84
CA ALA A 146 14.08 14.48 -20.23
C ALA A 146 13.32 15.39 -21.21
N GLY A 147 12.13 15.84 -20.81
CA GLY A 147 11.24 16.67 -21.64
C GLY A 147 10.38 15.92 -22.67
N HIS A 148 10.51 14.59 -22.80
CA HIS A 148 9.65 13.80 -23.69
C HIS A 148 8.25 13.62 -23.05
N PRO A 149 7.15 13.93 -23.78
CA PRO A 149 5.80 13.99 -23.19
C PRO A 149 5.27 12.64 -22.69
N THR A 150 5.69 11.53 -23.33
CA THR A 150 5.12 10.19 -23.07
C THR A 150 6.14 9.16 -22.57
N ASN A 151 7.39 9.57 -22.33
CA ASN A 151 8.40 8.71 -21.70
C ASN A 151 9.58 9.55 -21.19
N PRO A 152 9.41 10.31 -20.09
CA PRO A 152 10.46 11.18 -19.56
C PRO A 152 11.68 10.42 -19.05
N PHE A 153 11.54 9.12 -18.74
CA PHE A 153 12.59 8.25 -18.22
C PHE A 153 13.40 7.55 -19.31
N GLY A 154 12.95 7.62 -20.57
CA GLY A 154 13.59 6.94 -21.70
C GLY A 154 14.93 7.55 -22.13
N ARG A 155 15.37 7.19 -23.33
CA ARG A 155 16.61 7.70 -23.91
C ARG A 155 16.49 8.00 -25.41
N GLY A 156 17.37 8.87 -25.91
CA GLY A 156 17.45 9.23 -27.33
C GLY A 156 16.63 10.45 -27.79
N PHE A 157 15.93 11.16 -26.88
CA PHE A 157 15.12 12.34 -27.25
C PHE A 157 15.90 13.67 -27.37
N VAL A 158 17.02 13.82 -26.66
CA VAL A 158 17.81 15.07 -26.63
C VAL A 158 18.40 15.39 -28.02
N PRO A 159 18.46 16.66 -28.48
CA PRO A 159 18.99 17.01 -29.80
C PRO A 159 20.46 16.57 -29.99
N VAL A 160 20.70 15.81 -31.06
CA VAL A 160 22.01 15.21 -31.42
C VAL A 160 23.11 16.26 -31.63
N GLU A 161 22.74 17.50 -31.98
CA GLU A 161 23.63 18.63 -32.24
C GLU A 161 24.35 19.16 -30.98
N LYS A 162 23.84 18.91 -29.76
CA LYS A 162 24.49 19.31 -28.50
C LYS A 162 25.57 18.34 -28.01
N ASP A 163 25.53 17.07 -28.45
CA ASP A 163 26.38 15.98 -27.93
C ASP A 163 27.35 15.36 -28.95
N LEU A 164 27.28 15.74 -30.23
CA LEU A 164 28.17 15.21 -31.27
C LEU A 164 29.67 15.51 -31.02
N VAL A 165 29.97 16.56 -30.25
CA VAL A 165 31.35 16.93 -29.85
C VAL A 165 31.91 16.00 -28.75
N ALA A 166 31.03 15.37 -27.95
CA ALA A 166 31.41 14.48 -26.84
C ALA A 166 31.33 12.97 -27.18
N GLY A 167 30.78 12.62 -28.36
CA GLY A 167 30.87 11.28 -28.94
C GLY A 167 30.04 10.17 -28.27
N ARG A 168 29.07 10.50 -27.40
CA ARG A 168 28.25 9.50 -26.68
C ARG A 168 26.78 9.94 -26.54
N HIS A 169 26.04 10.01 -27.64
CA HIS A 169 24.58 10.14 -27.57
C HIS A 169 23.94 8.74 -27.55
N PRO A 170 23.56 8.19 -26.38
CA PRO A 170 23.03 6.83 -26.27
C PRO A 170 21.64 6.72 -26.92
N LEU A 171 21.42 5.62 -27.65
CA LEU A 171 20.14 5.30 -28.28
C LEU A 171 19.34 4.29 -27.43
N PRO A 172 18.01 4.24 -27.61
CA PRO A 172 17.17 3.25 -26.94
C PRO A 172 17.52 1.83 -27.39
N ASN A 173 17.42 0.89 -26.46
CA ASN A 173 17.59 -0.53 -26.73
C ASN A 173 16.30 -1.16 -27.24
N ILE A 174 15.13 -0.63 -26.84
CA ILE A 174 13.83 -1.22 -27.14
C ILE A 174 13.14 -0.39 -28.21
N GLU A 175 12.82 -1.04 -29.32
CA GLU A 175 12.17 -0.44 -30.48
C GLU A 175 10.93 -1.23 -30.91
N ASP A 176 9.98 -0.54 -31.52
CA ASP A 176 8.95 -1.17 -32.33
C ASP A 176 9.60 -1.67 -33.64
N PRO A 177 9.50 -2.98 -33.98
CA PRO A 177 10.02 -3.50 -35.23
C PRO A 177 9.50 -2.78 -36.49
N ALA A 178 8.33 -2.14 -36.42
CA ALA A 178 7.74 -1.37 -37.51
C ALA A 178 8.28 0.07 -37.61
N SER A 179 9.06 0.55 -36.63
CA SER A 179 9.59 1.92 -36.60
C SER A 179 11.01 1.97 -36.00
N PRO A 180 12.00 1.34 -36.67
CA PRO A 180 13.37 1.30 -36.18
C PRO A 180 14.07 2.66 -36.29
N ILE A 181 15.03 2.93 -35.39
CA ILE A 181 15.85 4.15 -35.45
C ILE A 181 17.03 3.93 -36.40
N THR A 182 16.94 4.51 -37.59
CA THR A 182 17.98 4.39 -38.63
C THR A 182 18.70 5.71 -38.91
N VAL A 183 18.10 6.85 -38.56
CA VAL A 183 18.66 8.21 -38.76
C VAL A 183 18.48 9.11 -37.52
N PRO A 184 19.32 10.15 -37.32
CA PRO A 184 19.25 11.02 -36.12
C PRO A 184 17.94 11.77 -35.90
N SER A 185 17.20 12.02 -36.99
CA SER A 185 15.89 12.68 -36.96
C SER A 185 14.72 11.75 -36.60
N SER A 186 14.97 10.45 -36.40
CA SER A 186 13.92 9.50 -36.02
C SER A 186 13.30 9.88 -34.67
N ARG A 187 11.97 9.88 -34.58
CA ARG A 187 11.20 10.16 -33.35
C ARG A 187 10.07 9.12 -33.18
N PRO A 188 10.40 7.84 -32.96
CA PRO A 188 9.39 6.80 -32.79
C PRO A 188 8.61 6.96 -31.49
N ALA A 189 7.46 6.30 -31.36
CA ALA A 189 6.77 6.20 -30.07
C ALA A 189 7.57 5.32 -29.10
N PRO A 190 7.52 5.57 -27.77
CA PRO A 190 8.11 4.68 -26.78
C PRO A 190 7.49 3.28 -26.86
N ALA A 191 8.31 2.26 -27.12
CA ALA A 191 7.87 0.88 -27.23
C ALA A 191 8.19 0.10 -25.93
N GLY A 192 7.25 -0.70 -25.45
CA GLY A 192 7.41 -1.47 -24.21
C GLY A 192 6.20 -2.34 -23.92
N PHE A 193 6.32 -3.25 -22.95
CA PHE A 193 5.21 -4.08 -22.47
C PHE A 193 4.66 -3.66 -21.10
N GLY A 194 5.37 -2.81 -20.37
CA GLY A 194 5.02 -2.41 -19.01
C GLY A 194 3.86 -1.40 -18.93
N PRO A 195 3.42 -1.05 -17.71
CA PRO A 195 2.37 -0.06 -17.50
C PRO A 195 2.90 1.38 -17.65
N LEU A 196 1.99 2.29 -17.98
CA LEU A 196 2.23 3.73 -18.08
C LEU A 196 1.72 4.43 -16.82
N PRO A 197 2.47 5.34 -16.16
CA PRO A 197 2.03 6.09 -14.98
C PRO A 197 0.81 6.99 -15.25
N SER A 198 -0.03 7.21 -14.23
CA SER A 198 -1.25 8.03 -14.35
C SER A 198 -0.96 9.52 -14.61
N LEU A 199 0.13 10.04 -14.05
CA LEU A 199 0.60 11.42 -14.24
C LEU A 199 1.27 11.68 -15.60
N GLN A 200 1.52 10.65 -16.39
CA GLN A 200 2.13 10.80 -17.71
C GLN A 200 1.16 11.49 -18.68
N ALA A 201 1.66 12.34 -19.59
CA ALA A 201 0.80 13.18 -20.46
C ALA A 201 -0.21 12.38 -21.32
N SER A 202 0.15 11.14 -21.70
CA SER A 202 -0.70 10.19 -22.43
C SER A 202 -1.98 9.79 -21.67
N ARG A 203 -1.96 9.91 -20.34
CA ARG A 203 -3.07 9.61 -19.42
C ARG A 203 -3.58 10.87 -18.74
N ALA A 204 -2.72 11.77 -18.26
CA ALA A 204 -3.12 12.98 -17.53
C ALA A 204 -4.12 13.87 -18.31
N GLY A 205 -3.96 13.98 -19.64
CA GLY A 205 -4.89 14.74 -20.49
C GLY A 205 -6.31 14.15 -20.57
N LYS A 206 -6.54 12.94 -20.04
CA LYS A 206 -7.83 12.24 -20.03
C LYS A 206 -8.63 12.45 -18.75
N ALA A 207 -8.03 13.11 -17.75
CA ALA A 207 -8.68 13.36 -16.46
C ALA A 207 -9.84 14.36 -16.57
N GLY A 208 -10.03 15.01 -17.73
CA GLY A 208 -11.09 15.98 -17.97
C GLY A 208 -10.84 17.33 -17.30
N THR A 209 -11.84 18.20 -17.36
CA THR A 209 -11.72 19.61 -16.96
C THR A 209 -12.36 19.87 -15.59
N TYR A 210 -11.54 20.25 -14.61
CA TYR A 210 -11.95 20.56 -13.23
C TYR A 210 -12.14 22.06 -13.02
N ASP A 211 -13.19 22.64 -13.59
CA ASP A 211 -13.47 24.08 -13.53
C ASP A 211 -14.63 24.45 -12.56
N ARG A 212 -15.07 25.71 -12.59
CA ARG A 212 -16.20 26.18 -11.76
C ARG A 212 -17.53 25.49 -12.11
N LYS A 213 -17.72 25.03 -13.36
CA LYS A 213 -18.92 24.28 -13.76
C LYS A 213 -18.89 22.91 -13.10
N TRP A 214 -17.76 22.21 -13.17
CA TRP A 214 -17.56 20.94 -12.47
C TRP A 214 -17.77 21.07 -10.95
N LEU A 215 -17.19 22.08 -10.30
CA LEU A 215 -17.33 22.27 -8.86
C LEU A 215 -18.79 22.43 -8.42
N LYS A 216 -19.62 23.05 -9.27
CA LYS A 216 -21.06 23.28 -9.01
C LYS A 216 -21.93 22.07 -9.34
N GLN A 217 -21.59 21.31 -10.37
CA GLN A 217 -22.50 20.30 -10.96
C GLN A 217 -22.06 18.86 -10.71
N ASN A 218 -20.77 18.62 -10.59
CA ASN A 218 -20.16 17.29 -10.65
C ASN A 218 -19.34 16.94 -9.41
N TRP A 219 -18.85 17.90 -8.62
CA TRP A 219 -18.17 17.62 -7.35
C TRP A 219 -19.03 16.72 -6.44
N PRO A 220 -18.47 15.66 -5.83
CA PRO A 220 -17.05 15.24 -5.81
C PRO A 220 -16.69 14.15 -6.84
N PHE A 221 -17.41 14.05 -7.96
CA PHE A 221 -17.22 13.02 -8.99
C PHE A 221 -16.43 13.54 -10.20
N PHE A 222 -16.07 12.65 -11.14
CA PHE A 222 -15.35 13.02 -12.35
C PHE A 222 -16.13 14.01 -13.24
N PRO A 223 -15.44 14.88 -13.99
CA PRO A 223 -16.07 15.78 -14.94
C PRO A 223 -16.71 15.04 -16.13
N ASP A 224 -17.63 15.70 -16.83
CA ASP A 224 -18.39 15.09 -17.92
C ASP A 224 -17.50 14.71 -19.13
N ASP A 225 -16.38 15.41 -19.30
CA ASP A 225 -15.38 15.18 -20.34
C ASP A 225 -14.27 14.19 -19.91
N PHE A 226 -14.44 13.49 -18.79
CA PHE A 226 -13.50 12.45 -18.35
C PHE A 226 -13.46 11.28 -19.35
N ASP A 227 -12.28 11.02 -19.92
CA ASP A 227 -12.04 9.86 -20.78
C ASP A 227 -11.65 8.65 -19.91
N TRP A 228 -12.57 7.68 -19.83
CA TRP A 228 -12.43 6.47 -19.02
C TRP A 228 -11.24 5.58 -19.40
N THR A 229 -10.67 5.75 -20.59
CA THR A 229 -9.40 5.10 -20.95
C THR A 229 -8.20 5.66 -20.16
N PHE A 230 -8.42 6.68 -19.31
CA PHE A 230 -7.51 7.12 -18.24
C PHE A 230 -7.08 5.96 -17.34
N PHE A 231 -8.00 5.06 -16.99
CA PHE A 231 -7.75 3.95 -16.07
C PHE A 231 -7.00 2.78 -16.70
N ASN A 232 -6.94 2.70 -18.03
CA ASN A 232 -6.07 1.73 -18.71
C ASN A 232 -4.61 2.17 -18.60
N SER A 233 -3.80 1.37 -17.92
CA SER A 233 -2.37 1.62 -17.73
C SER A 233 -1.53 1.02 -18.86
N ALA A 234 -2.04 0.06 -19.63
CA ALA A 234 -1.28 -0.51 -20.73
C ALA A 234 -1.19 0.49 -21.91
N PRO A 235 -0.09 0.51 -22.69
CA PRO A 235 -0.07 1.20 -23.98
C PRO A 235 -1.25 0.81 -24.89
N THR A 236 -1.72 1.72 -25.74
CA THR A 236 -2.94 1.53 -26.55
C THR A 236 -2.90 0.29 -27.44
N ASP A 237 -1.72 -0.07 -27.94
CA ASP A 237 -1.49 -1.20 -28.82
C ASP A 237 -1.56 -2.57 -28.12
N GLN A 238 -1.71 -2.61 -26.79
CA GLN A 238 -1.85 -3.83 -25.98
C GLN A 238 -3.06 -3.79 -25.04
N ARG A 239 -4.12 -3.10 -25.48
CA ARG A 239 -5.44 -3.07 -24.83
C ARG A 239 -6.44 -3.89 -25.65
N LEU A 240 -7.09 -4.88 -25.03
CA LEU A 240 -8.12 -5.68 -25.71
C LEU A 240 -9.51 -5.12 -25.44
N LYS A 241 -10.23 -4.75 -26.50
CA LYS A 241 -11.64 -4.32 -26.39
C LYS A 241 -12.56 -5.48 -26.04
N ASP A 242 -12.28 -6.64 -26.61
CA ASP A 242 -12.94 -7.89 -26.25
C ASP A 242 -12.23 -8.47 -25.04
N PHE A 243 -12.89 -8.47 -23.89
CA PHE A 243 -12.32 -8.95 -22.64
C PHE A 243 -11.99 -10.44 -22.72
N PRO A 244 -10.79 -10.85 -22.28
CA PRO A 244 -10.42 -12.25 -22.12
C PRO A 244 -11.42 -13.06 -21.29
N ARG A 245 -11.60 -14.32 -21.64
CA ARG A 245 -12.46 -15.27 -20.93
C ARG A 245 -11.81 -15.79 -19.65
N GLY A 246 -10.48 -15.95 -19.62
CA GLY A 246 -9.72 -16.50 -18.50
C GLY A 246 -9.10 -17.88 -18.76
N ASP A 247 -9.08 -18.34 -20.01
CA ASP A 247 -8.44 -19.59 -20.46
C ASP A 247 -7.51 -19.41 -21.67
N GLU A 248 -7.11 -18.17 -21.93
CA GLU A 248 -6.23 -17.80 -23.03
C GLU A 248 -4.87 -18.51 -22.93
N PRO A 249 -4.33 -19.01 -24.06
CA PRO A 249 -2.93 -19.40 -24.12
C PRO A 249 -2.02 -18.17 -23.94
N LEU A 250 -0.91 -18.35 -23.23
CA LEU A 250 0.15 -17.38 -23.04
C LEU A 250 1.40 -17.83 -23.78
N ARG A 251 2.09 -16.91 -24.46
CA ARG A 251 3.38 -17.18 -25.11
C ARG A 251 4.34 -16.01 -24.97
N MET A 252 5.54 -16.30 -24.47
CA MET A 252 6.61 -15.35 -24.26
C MET A 252 7.89 -15.87 -24.92
N ARG A 253 8.38 -15.21 -25.97
CA ARG A 253 9.59 -15.65 -26.69
C ARG A 253 10.79 -14.79 -26.33
N GLN A 254 11.91 -15.45 -26.03
CA GLN A 254 13.17 -14.82 -25.62
C GLN A 254 13.07 -13.96 -24.34
N ILE A 255 12.13 -14.30 -23.44
CA ILE A 255 11.95 -13.60 -22.14
C ILE A 255 12.32 -14.50 -20.95
N HIS A 256 12.48 -15.81 -21.16
CA HIS A 256 12.93 -16.75 -20.13
C HIS A 256 14.42 -17.06 -20.31
N PRO A 257 15.22 -17.21 -19.23
CA PRO A 257 16.66 -17.41 -19.31
C PRO A 257 17.10 -18.64 -20.11
N THR A 258 16.31 -19.71 -20.08
CA THR A 258 16.65 -21.00 -20.70
C THR A 258 15.62 -21.51 -21.71
N ILE A 259 14.43 -20.91 -21.78
CA ILE A 259 13.31 -21.43 -22.59
C ILE A 259 13.04 -20.40 -23.70
N ALA A 260 13.38 -20.77 -24.94
CA ALA A 260 13.31 -19.86 -26.08
C ALA A 260 11.88 -19.39 -26.39
N SER A 261 10.88 -20.24 -26.16
CA SER A 261 9.45 -19.97 -26.30
C SER A 261 8.73 -20.54 -25.08
N PHE A 262 8.49 -19.69 -24.08
CA PHE A 262 7.75 -20.08 -22.89
C PHE A 262 6.26 -20.01 -23.20
N GLU A 263 5.60 -21.16 -23.17
CA GLU A 263 4.15 -21.31 -23.38
C GLU A 263 3.46 -21.73 -22.08
N SER A 264 2.29 -21.17 -21.78
CA SER A 264 1.45 -21.48 -20.60
C SER A 264 -0.02 -21.22 -20.95
N ARG A 265 -0.95 -21.44 -20.01
CA ARG A 265 -2.37 -21.14 -20.21
C ARG A 265 -3.02 -20.57 -18.95
N LEU A 266 -3.91 -19.59 -19.11
CA LEU A 266 -4.73 -19.03 -18.02
C LEU A 266 -5.60 -20.09 -17.33
N PRO A 267 -6.04 -19.86 -16.07
CA PRO A 267 -6.48 -20.92 -15.16
C PRO A 267 -7.75 -21.64 -15.58
N GLY A 268 -8.51 -21.12 -16.55
CA GLY A 268 -9.75 -21.77 -16.96
C GLY A 268 -10.88 -21.56 -15.97
N THR A 269 -10.87 -20.45 -15.22
CA THR A 269 -11.84 -20.17 -14.15
C THR A 269 -12.50 -18.79 -14.30
N ARG A 270 -13.75 -18.68 -13.84
CA ARG A 270 -14.49 -17.41 -13.69
C ARG A 270 -14.73 -17.14 -12.19
N PRO A 271 -14.17 -16.08 -11.61
CA PRO A 271 -14.67 -15.59 -10.33
C PRO A 271 -16.05 -14.97 -10.54
N ARG A 272 -16.91 -15.08 -9.53
CA ARG A 272 -18.24 -14.47 -9.50
C ARG A 272 -18.43 -13.75 -8.19
N PHE A 273 -18.99 -12.54 -8.26
CA PHE A 273 -19.09 -11.63 -7.14
C PHE A 273 -20.56 -11.25 -6.96
N PHE A 274 -21.08 -11.50 -5.77
CA PHE A 274 -22.48 -11.30 -5.41
C PHE A 274 -22.58 -10.27 -4.30
N VAL A 275 -23.57 -9.39 -4.42
CA VAL A 275 -23.86 -8.33 -3.46
C VAL A 275 -25.28 -8.56 -2.95
N ARG A 276 -25.41 -8.74 -1.64
CA ARG A 276 -26.71 -8.83 -0.97
C ARG A 276 -27.13 -7.45 -0.51
N GLU A 277 -28.23 -6.97 -1.05
CA GLU A 277 -28.83 -5.67 -0.74
C GLU A 277 -30.12 -5.86 0.05
N GLN A 278 -30.41 -4.92 0.94
CA GLN A 278 -31.65 -4.84 1.70
C GLN A 278 -32.34 -3.50 1.42
N SER A 279 -33.60 -3.58 0.98
CA SER A 279 -34.48 -2.42 0.76
C SER A 279 -35.76 -2.63 1.56
N GLY A 280 -35.86 -1.95 2.71
CA GLY A 280 -36.92 -2.18 3.68
C GLY A 280 -36.91 -3.63 4.20
N LEU A 281 -38.01 -4.36 3.98
CA LEU A 281 -38.16 -5.77 4.36
C LEU A 281 -37.69 -6.76 3.29
N GLN A 282 -37.37 -6.30 2.08
CA GLN A 282 -36.93 -7.16 0.99
C GLN A 282 -35.40 -7.27 0.97
N THR A 283 -34.90 -8.50 0.79
CA THR A 283 -33.49 -8.74 0.49
C THR A 283 -33.35 -9.29 -0.91
N GLN A 284 -32.37 -8.79 -1.65
CA GLN A 284 -32.04 -9.26 -3.00
C GLN A 284 -30.55 -9.57 -3.07
N VAL A 285 -30.19 -10.64 -3.78
CA VAL A 285 -28.81 -10.88 -4.18
C VAL A 285 -28.65 -10.49 -5.65
N ARG A 286 -27.63 -9.71 -5.94
CA ARG A 286 -27.30 -9.23 -7.27
C ARG A 286 -25.88 -9.65 -7.63
N GLU A 287 -25.69 -10.12 -8.85
CA GLU A 287 -24.35 -10.43 -9.35
C GLU A 287 -23.70 -9.18 -9.94
N ALA A 288 -22.47 -8.89 -9.52
CA ALA A 288 -21.57 -8.01 -10.23
C ALA A 288 -20.95 -8.81 -11.39
N LEU A 289 -21.37 -8.51 -12.62
CA LEU A 289 -20.81 -9.16 -13.80
C LEU A 289 -19.35 -8.73 -13.96
N LEU A 290 -18.44 -9.64 -13.66
CA LEU A 290 -17.01 -9.37 -13.70
C LEU A 290 -16.44 -9.54 -15.12
N GLN A 291 -15.51 -8.65 -15.49
CA GLN A 291 -14.71 -8.73 -16.71
C GLN A 291 -13.23 -8.88 -16.34
N LEU A 292 -12.52 -9.82 -16.99
CA LEU A 292 -11.05 -9.94 -16.85
C LEU A 292 -10.40 -8.77 -17.57
N ASP A 293 -10.04 -7.72 -16.84
CA ASP A 293 -9.65 -6.44 -17.41
C ASP A 293 -8.18 -6.10 -17.19
N THR A 294 -7.42 -6.97 -16.53
CA THR A 294 -5.96 -6.83 -16.43
C THR A 294 -5.31 -8.22 -16.38
N ILE A 295 -4.37 -8.45 -17.28
CA ILE A 295 -3.47 -9.61 -17.28
C ILE A 295 -2.05 -9.06 -17.17
N TYR A 296 -1.44 -9.27 -16.00
CA TYR A 296 -0.08 -8.83 -15.70
C TYR A 296 0.83 -10.03 -15.56
N VAL A 297 1.77 -10.20 -16.49
CA VAL A 297 2.75 -11.29 -16.51
C VAL A 297 4.08 -10.79 -15.97
N ASP A 298 4.57 -11.35 -14.87
CA ASP A 298 5.93 -11.12 -14.39
C ASP A 298 6.79 -12.35 -14.71
N MET A 299 7.60 -12.24 -15.76
CA MET A 299 8.52 -13.29 -16.19
C MET A 299 9.78 -13.37 -15.33
N ASN A 300 10.10 -12.33 -14.56
CA ASN A 300 11.22 -12.37 -13.62
C ASN A 300 10.85 -13.21 -12.39
N GLU A 301 9.58 -13.19 -12.01
CA GLU A 301 9.03 -13.95 -10.87
C GLU A 301 8.22 -15.19 -11.28
N LEU A 302 8.11 -15.45 -12.59
CA LEU A 302 7.32 -16.55 -13.16
C LEU A 302 5.90 -16.64 -12.60
N ARG A 303 5.19 -15.51 -12.59
CA ARG A 303 3.79 -15.43 -12.13
C ARG A 303 2.94 -14.58 -13.07
N VAL A 304 1.63 -14.84 -13.05
CA VAL A 304 0.62 -14.01 -13.70
C VAL A 304 -0.42 -13.57 -12.69
N THR A 305 -0.73 -12.28 -12.70
CA THR A 305 -1.80 -11.67 -11.91
C THR A 305 -2.95 -11.31 -12.83
N LEU A 306 -4.14 -11.75 -12.45
CA LEU A 306 -5.39 -11.52 -13.16
C LEU A 306 -6.29 -10.66 -12.28
N LEU A 307 -6.81 -9.57 -12.84
CA LEU A 307 -7.85 -8.78 -12.18
C LEU A 307 -9.17 -8.85 -12.95
N TRP A 308 -10.21 -9.11 -12.18
CA TRP A 308 -11.57 -9.05 -12.65
C TRP A 308 -12.29 -7.89 -11.98
N ARG A 309 -12.94 -7.04 -12.77
CA ARG A 309 -13.74 -5.93 -12.26
C ARG A 309 -15.17 -6.02 -12.76
N GLY A 310 -16.11 -5.79 -11.86
CA GLY A 310 -17.52 -5.65 -12.17
C GLY A 310 -18.11 -4.46 -11.45
N ILE A 311 -19.23 -3.95 -11.96
CA ILE A 311 -19.85 -2.74 -11.46
C ILE A 311 -21.26 -3.06 -11.01
N VAL A 312 -21.59 -2.66 -9.78
CA VAL A 312 -22.97 -2.71 -9.28
C VAL A 312 -23.43 -1.30 -8.90
N PRO A 313 -24.63 -0.89 -9.36
CA PRO A 313 -25.34 0.26 -8.81
C PRO A 313 -25.52 0.11 -7.30
N ILE A 314 -25.25 1.18 -6.57
CA ILE A 314 -25.48 1.31 -5.13
C ILE A 314 -26.29 2.58 -4.86
N SER A 315 -27.03 2.61 -3.77
CA SER A 315 -27.90 3.72 -3.37
C SER A 315 -27.19 4.74 -2.47
N SER A 316 -26.11 4.35 -1.81
CA SER A 316 -25.40 5.23 -0.87
C SER A 316 -23.87 5.05 -0.93
N LYS A 317 -23.11 6.12 -0.65
CA LYS A 317 -21.62 6.06 -0.67
C LYS A 317 -21.06 5.13 0.41
N ARG A 318 -21.83 4.89 1.47
CA ARG A 318 -21.50 3.98 2.57
C ARG A 318 -21.91 2.54 2.28
N MET A 319 -22.57 2.29 1.14
CA MET A 319 -23.17 1.00 0.80
C MET A 319 -24.07 0.48 1.94
N SER A 320 -24.80 1.36 2.63
CA SER A 320 -25.63 1.03 3.80
C SER A 320 -26.70 -0.02 3.50
N GLU A 321 -27.18 -0.04 2.26
CA GLU A 321 -28.10 -1.05 1.74
C GLU A 321 -27.44 -2.43 1.54
N VAL A 322 -26.12 -2.50 1.44
CA VAL A 322 -25.38 -3.74 1.23
C VAL A 322 -25.16 -4.44 2.56
N THR A 323 -25.86 -5.55 2.76
CA THR A 323 -25.78 -6.35 3.98
C THR A 323 -24.68 -7.41 3.90
N GLY A 324 -24.30 -7.84 2.69
CA GLY A 324 -23.17 -8.75 2.51
C GLY A 324 -22.62 -8.85 1.09
N VAL A 325 -21.44 -9.42 0.99
CA VAL A 325 -20.70 -9.71 -0.24
C VAL A 325 -20.31 -11.18 -0.24
N GLY A 326 -20.50 -11.87 -1.36
CA GLY A 326 -20.15 -13.27 -1.57
C GLY A 326 -19.31 -13.44 -2.82
N VAL A 327 -18.18 -14.15 -2.74
CA VAL A 327 -17.29 -14.38 -3.90
C VAL A 327 -16.95 -15.85 -3.99
N VAL A 328 -17.11 -16.41 -5.19
CA VAL A 328 -16.86 -17.82 -5.52
C VAL A 328 -16.07 -17.92 -6.82
N THR A 329 -15.51 -19.10 -7.09
CA THR A 329 -14.83 -19.39 -8.37
C THR A 329 -15.48 -20.61 -9.01
N GLU A 330 -15.80 -20.50 -10.30
CA GLU A 330 -16.32 -21.60 -11.11
C GLU A 330 -15.37 -21.94 -12.27
N PRO A 331 -15.32 -23.19 -12.73
CA PRO A 331 -14.57 -23.54 -13.93
C PRO A 331 -15.27 -23.04 -15.21
N LEU A 332 -14.46 -22.72 -16.23
CA LEU A 332 -14.91 -22.21 -17.52
C LEU A 332 -15.50 -23.32 -18.43
N ASP A 333 -15.25 -24.58 -18.10
CA ASP A 333 -15.59 -25.78 -18.88
C ASP A 333 -17.07 -26.16 -18.89
N ARG A 334 -17.88 -25.53 -18.02
CA ARG A 334 -19.32 -25.77 -17.87
C ARG A 334 -20.07 -24.45 -17.76
N PRO A 335 -21.36 -24.38 -18.13
CA PRO A 335 -22.15 -23.16 -17.97
C PRO A 335 -22.15 -22.66 -16.50
N PRO A 336 -22.19 -21.34 -16.27
CA PRO A 336 -22.24 -20.81 -14.91
C PRO A 336 -23.54 -21.24 -14.22
N ALA A 337 -23.46 -21.48 -12.91
CA ALA A 337 -24.68 -21.74 -12.13
C ALA A 337 -25.62 -20.52 -12.20
N PRO A 338 -26.95 -20.67 -12.10
CA PRO A 338 -27.83 -19.50 -12.01
C PRO A 338 -27.50 -18.69 -10.75
N ALA A 339 -27.62 -17.36 -10.78
CA ALA A 339 -27.30 -16.51 -9.63
C ALA A 339 -28.08 -16.89 -8.36
N SER A 340 -29.32 -17.38 -8.53
CA SER A 340 -30.16 -17.90 -7.43
C SER A 340 -29.53 -19.09 -6.68
N HIS A 341 -28.65 -19.86 -7.31
CA HIS A 341 -27.90 -20.92 -6.64
C HIS A 341 -27.07 -20.40 -5.46
N TYR A 342 -26.58 -19.16 -5.56
CA TYR A 342 -25.70 -18.55 -4.56
C TYR A 342 -26.43 -17.66 -3.55
N GLU A 343 -27.76 -17.56 -3.62
CA GLU A 343 -28.54 -16.89 -2.58
C GLU A 343 -28.33 -17.59 -1.22
N ALA A 344 -28.23 -18.92 -1.25
CA ALA A 344 -27.93 -19.75 -0.08
C ALA A 344 -26.59 -19.45 0.59
N LEU A 345 -25.62 -18.80 -0.10
CA LEU A 345 -24.38 -18.34 0.55
C LEU A 345 -24.68 -17.41 1.72
N PHE A 346 -25.79 -16.67 1.66
CA PHE A 346 -26.16 -15.66 2.63
C PHE A 346 -27.20 -16.12 3.65
N GLU A 347 -27.69 -17.36 3.55
CA GLU A 347 -28.59 -17.99 4.52
C GLU A 347 -27.75 -18.63 5.65
N GLU A 348 -28.15 -18.50 6.91
CA GLU A 348 -27.43 -19.14 8.02
C GLU A 348 -27.81 -20.62 8.15
N PRO A 349 -26.86 -21.52 8.42
CA PRO A 349 -27.11 -22.64 9.31
C PRO A 349 -27.04 -22.12 10.75
N SER A 350 -28.17 -22.18 11.45
CA SER A 350 -28.22 -22.16 12.91
C SER A 350 -27.45 -23.38 13.42
N ALA A 351 -26.16 -23.22 13.73
CA ALA A 351 -25.40 -24.14 14.56
C ALA A 351 -24.16 -23.42 15.08
N VAL A 352 -24.13 -23.17 16.39
CA VAL A 352 -22.89 -22.96 17.13
C VAL A 352 -22.08 -24.23 16.98
N VAL A 353 -21.07 -24.21 16.12
CA VAL A 353 -20.01 -25.24 16.07
C VAL A 353 -18.79 -24.65 16.79
N PRO A 354 -18.24 -25.32 17.81
CA PRO A 354 -17.02 -24.88 18.49
C PRO A 354 -15.87 -24.78 17.49
N SER A 355 -15.04 -23.75 17.60
CA SER A 355 -13.87 -23.60 16.76
C SER A 355 -12.81 -24.65 17.10
N GLU A 356 -12.83 -25.79 16.43
CA GLU A 356 -11.63 -26.62 16.27
C GLU A 356 -10.80 -26.03 15.13
N ARG A 357 -9.76 -25.28 15.49
CA ARG A 357 -8.71 -24.88 14.55
C ARG A 357 -7.78 -26.06 14.35
N THR A 358 -7.84 -26.68 13.18
CA THR A 358 -6.76 -27.51 12.65
C THR A 358 -5.51 -26.65 12.44
N GLY A 359 -4.42 -26.95 13.16
CA GLY A 359 -3.14 -26.26 13.01
C GLY A 359 -2.50 -26.49 11.62
N PRO A 360 -1.75 -25.52 11.07
CA PRO A 360 -1.07 -25.71 9.79
C PRO A 360 0.15 -26.63 9.91
N ARG A 361 0.22 -27.60 8.98
CA ARG A 361 1.35 -28.49 8.72
C ARG A 361 2.61 -27.71 8.31
N ALA A 362 3.76 -28.17 8.80
CA ALA A 362 5.11 -27.68 8.51
C ALA A 362 5.40 -27.55 7.00
N LEU A 363 5.90 -26.38 6.59
CA LEU A 363 6.46 -26.13 5.26
C LEU A 363 7.91 -26.66 5.21
N ALA A 364 8.24 -27.42 4.16
CA ALA A 364 9.60 -27.91 3.92
C ALA A 364 10.52 -26.80 3.39
N ALA A 365 11.77 -26.78 3.87
CA ALA A 365 12.79 -25.77 3.59
C ALA A 365 13.35 -25.85 2.15
N LEU A 366 13.61 -24.68 1.54
CA LEU A 366 14.41 -24.50 0.32
C LEU A 366 15.88 -24.18 0.68
N PRO A 367 16.88 -24.52 -0.17
CA PRO A 367 18.31 -24.37 0.17
C PRO A 367 18.87 -22.96 -0.13
N PRO A 368 19.91 -22.49 0.60
CA PRO A 368 20.38 -21.10 0.56
C PRO A 368 21.32 -20.74 -0.60
N ALA A 369 21.32 -19.44 -0.95
CA ALA A 369 22.00 -18.78 -2.07
C ALA A 369 23.55 -18.80 -2.06
N THR A 370 24.18 -19.50 -1.11
CA THR A 370 25.63 -19.48 -0.87
C THR A 370 26.47 -20.23 -1.93
N SER A 371 25.86 -21.11 -2.73
CA SER A 371 26.57 -21.98 -3.67
C SER A 371 27.07 -21.27 -4.94
N GLN A 372 26.52 -20.09 -5.27
CA GLN A 372 26.84 -19.40 -6.54
C GLN A 372 28.05 -18.45 -6.44
N VAL A 373 28.33 -17.90 -5.26
CA VAL A 373 29.42 -16.92 -5.05
C VAL A 373 30.80 -17.60 -4.95
N ALA A 374 30.86 -18.80 -4.37
CA ALA A 374 32.09 -19.61 -4.32
C ALA A 374 32.57 -20.05 -5.72
N ALA A 375 31.63 -20.30 -6.64
CA ALA A 375 31.93 -20.66 -8.02
C ALA A 375 32.56 -19.49 -8.81
N LEU A 376 32.16 -18.25 -8.52
CA LEU A 376 32.65 -17.05 -9.20
C LEU A 376 34.08 -16.67 -8.76
N LYS A 377 34.40 -16.83 -7.48
CA LYS A 377 35.74 -16.57 -6.94
C LYS A 377 36.76 -17.58 -7.48
N ALA A 378 36.40 -18.87 -7.52
CA ALA A 378 37.25 -19.92 -8.08
C ALA A 378 37.55 -19.74 -9.58
N ALA A 379 36.57 -19.24 -10.35
CA ALA A 379 36.75 -18.93 -11.77
C ALA A 379 37.66 -17.71 -12.01
N THR A 380 37.62 -16.72 -11.11
CA THR A 380 38.43 -15.49 -11.20
C THR A 380 39.89 -15.75 -10.82
N ASP A 381 40.15 -16.51 -9.75
CA ASP A 381 41.51 -16.90 -9.32
C ASP A 381 42.21 -17.83 -10.32
N ALA A 382 41.43 -18.57 -11.12
CA ALA A 382 41.93 -19.36 -12.24
C ALA A 382 42.33 -18.47 -13.43
N ALA A 383 41.49 -17.48 -13.78
CA ALA A 383 41.77 -16.56 -14.89
C ALA A 383 42.99 -15.64 -14.66
N VAL A 384 43.27 -15.27 -13.41
CA VAL A 384 44.45 -14.49 -13.01
C VAL A 384 45.73 -15.34 -13.07
N ARG A 385 45.70 -16.60 -12.60
CA ARG A 385 46.84 -17.54 -12.70
C ARG A 385 47.21 -17.86 -14.15
N GLU A 386 46.22 -17.84 -15.05
CA GLU A 386 46.41 -18.10 -16.47
C GLU A 386 46.83 -16.85 -17.29
N GLY A 387 47.01 -15.69 -16.65
CA GLY A 387 47.47 -14.47 -17.33
C GLY A 387 46.48 -13.89 -18.35
N LYS A 388 45.19 -14.26 -18.27
CA LYS A 388 44.15 -13.90 -19.26
C LYS A 388 43.45 -12.56 -18.98
N LEU A 389 43.91 -11.80 -17.98
CA LEU A 389 43.31 -10.54 -17.56
C LEU A 389 44.35 -9.42 -17.57
N SER A 390 43.97 -8.26 -18.12
CA SER A 390 44.85 -7.09 -18.19
C SER A 390 45.06 -6.46 -16.81
N ALA A 391 46.17 -5.76 -16.62
CA ALA A 391 46.50 -5.10 -15.34
C ALA A 391 45.39 -4.14 -14.87
N GLY A 392 44.72 -3.45 -15.80
CA GLY A 392 43.58 -2.58 -15.50
C GLY A 392 42.32 -3.34 -15.06
N LEU A 393 42.00 -4.48 -15.69
CA LEU A 393 40.86 -5.32 -15.27
C LEU A 393 41.16 -6.03 -13.94
N THR A 394 42.42 -6.38 -13.69
CA THR A 394 42.89 -6.95 -12.43
C THR A 394 42.76 -5.94 -11.30
N GLN A 395 43.11 -4.68 -11.55
CA GLN A 395 42.99 -3.61 -10.57
C GLN A 395 41.53 -3.20 -10.32
N SER A 396 40.67 -3.21 -11.35
CA SER A 396 39.22 -3.00 -11.21
C SER A 396 38.51 -4.17 -10.53
N LEU A 397 38.93 -5.42 -10.77
CA LEU A 397 38.41 -6.59 -10.05
C LEU A 397 38.95 -6.67 -8.62
N GLN A 398 40.17 -6.20 -8.36
CA GLN A 398 40.70 -6.02 -7.00
C GLN A 398 40.00 -4.86 -6.27
N PHE A 399 39.64 -3.78 -6.98
CA PHE A 399 38.81 -2.70 -6.44
C PHE A 399 37.37 -3.16 -6.19
N LEU A 400 36.80 -3.98 -7.07
CA LEU A 400 35.46 -4.57 -6.90
C LEU A 400 35.46 -5.63 -5.80
N ALA A 401 36.53 -6.42 -5.66
CA ALA A 401 36.73 -7.36 -4.56
C ALA A 401 36.97 -6.62 -3.23
N ALA A 402 37.74 -5.53 -3.22
CA ALA A 402 37.93 -4.67 -2.05
C ALA A 402 36.67 -3.87 -1.70
N ALA A 403 35.86 -3.47 -2.69
CA ALA A 403 34.55 -2.85 -2.49
C ALA A 403 33.51 -3.87 -1.98
N LEU A 404 33.61 -5.14 -2.39
CA LEU A 404 32.83 -6.24 -1.85
C LEU A 404 33.31 -6.64 -0.44
N GLU A 405 34.62 -6.56 -0.14
CA GLU A 405 35.18 -6.73 1.20
C GLU A 405 34.84 -5.56 2.14
N GLY A 406 34.69 -4.33 1.61
CA GLY A 406 34.29 -3.14 2.36
C GLY A 406 32.78 -2.93 2.52
N ALA A 407 31.94 -3.55 1.68
CA ALA A 407 30.48 -3.49 1.76
C ALA A 407 29.86 -4.56 2.68
N GLY A 408 30.66 -5.23 3.51
CA GLY A 408 30.17 -6.28 4.39
C GLY A 408 29.72 -7.50 3.60
N VAL A 409 30.68 -8.29 3.15
CA VAL A 409 30.46 -9.70 2.82
C VAL A 409 29.67 -10.32 3.96
N ALA A 410 28.39 -10.66 3.75
CA ALA A 410 27.76 -11.67 4.57
C ALA A 410 28.63 -12.93 4.40
N PRO A 411 29.33 -13.38 5.46
CA PRO A 411 30.14 -14.57 5.39
C PRO A 411 29.21 -15.72 5.00
N ALA A 412 29.70 -16.62 4.16
CA ALA A 412 29.02 -17.83 3.70
C ALA A 412 27.94 -18.28 4.70
N VAL A 413 26.63 -18.18 4.35
CA VAL A 413 25.46 -18.38 5.23
C VAL A 413 25.85 -19.25 6.41
N ARG A 414 26.32 -18.58 7.45
CA ARG A 414 26.62 -19.23 8.69
C ARG A 414 25.22 -19.51 9.20
N ALA A 415 24.82 -20.77 9.16
CA ALA A 415 23.58 -21.17 9.79
C ALA A 415 23.71 -20.73 11.26
N TRP A 416 23.05 -19.62 11.58
CA TRP A 416 23.10 -19.06 12.91
C TRP A 416 22.35 -20.04 13.80
N THR A 417 23.06 -20.62 14.75
CA THR A 417 22.46 -21.25 15.91
C THR A 417 22.32 -20.22 17.00
N ARG A 418 21.37 -20.45 17.91
CA ARG A 418 21.17 -19.64 19.12
C ARG A 418 22.50 -19.39 19.86
N GLU A 419 23.33 -20.42 20.01
CA GLU A 419 24.62 -20.38 20.69
C GLU A 419 25.66 -19.57 19.92
N SER A 420 25.72 -19.76 18.60
CA SER A 420 26.65 -19.00 17.75
C SER A 420 26.31 -17.52 17.70
N LEU A 421 25.01 -17.18 17.68
CA LEU A 421 24.54 -15.79 17.73
C LEU A 421 24.87 -15.15 19.08
N SER A 422 24.58 -15.85 20.18
CA SER A 422 24.89 -15.36 21.52
C SER A 422 26.39 -15.11 21.69
N SER A 423 27.24 -15.98 21.15
CA SER A 423 28.70 -15.80 21.19
C SER A 423 29.16 -14.62 20.34
N ALA A 424 28.56 -14.43 19.16
CA ALA A 424 28.86 -13.32 18.26
C ALA A 424 28.49 -11.97 18.88
N VAL A 425 27.30 -11.87 19.49
CA VAL A 425 26.86 -10.67 20.22
C VAL A 425 27.78 -10.39 21.41
N ALA A 426 28.14 -11.41 22.19
CA ALA A 426 29.05 -11.24 23.34
C ALA A 426 30.44 -10.75 22.92
N ALA A 427 30.88 -11.08 21.69
CA ALA A 427 32.12 -10.59 21.10
C ALA A 427 31.97 -9.22 20.40
N GLY A 428 30.78 -8.60 20.43
CA GLY A 428 30.51 -7.32 19.78
C GLY A 428 30.55 -7.37 18.26
N GLN A 429 30.30 -8.54 17.67
CA GLN A 429 30.31 -8.70 16.21
C GLN A 429 29.16 -7.93 15.56
N ASP A 430 29.42 -7.38 14.37
CA ASP A 430 28.37 -6.78 13.54
C ASP A 430 27.54 -7.89 12.88
N LEU A 431 26.22 -7.81 13.05
CA LEU A 431 25.23 -8.76 12.55
C LEU A 431 24.31 -8.10 11.51
N HIS A 432 24.75 -6.99 10.90
CA HIS A 432 24.06 -6.34 9.78
C HIS A 432 23.71 -7.37 8.70
N GLY A 433 22.42 -7.46 8.36
CA GLY A 433 21.95 -8.31 7.27
C GLY A 433 21.94 -9.79 7.61
N ALA A 434 22.17 -10.16 8.88
CA ALA A 434 22.13 -11.55 9.30
C ALA A 434 20.72 -12.14 9.09
N ASP A 435 20.66 -13.32 8.49
CA ASP A 435 19.44 -14.12 8.43
C ASP A 435 19.30 -14.94 9.72
N LEU A 436 18.35 -14.53 10.54
CA LEU A 436 18.00 -15.10 11.83
C LEU A 436 16.56 -15.62 11.84
N SER A 437 15.97 -15.80 10.66
CA SER A 437 14.57 -16.16 10.47
C SER A 437 14.23 -17.48 11.16
N GLY A 438 13.09 -17.51 11.86
CA GLY A 438 12.59 -18.71 12.54
C GLY A 438 13.42 -19.20 13.74
N LEU A 439 14.53 -18.53 14.09
CA LEU A 439 15.36 -18.95 15.21
C LEU A 439 14.67 -18.71 16.56
N ASP A 440 14.93 -19.62 17.51
CA ASP A 440 14.56 -19.40 18.89
C ASP A 440 15.66 -18.61 19.63
N LEU A 441 15.40 -17.32 19.77
CA LEU A 441 16.21 -16.33 20.46
C LEU A 441 15.57 -15.87 21.78
N SER A 442 14.53 -16.57 22.24
CA SER A 442 13.74 -16.19 23.41
C SER A 442 14.60 -16.07 24.66
N GLY A 443 14.58 -14.93 25.35
CA GLY A 443 15.35 -14.71 26.57
C GLY A 443 16.85 -14.46 26.38
N LEU A 444 17.35 -14.36 25.14
CA LEU A 444 18.75 -14.02 24.90
C LEU A 444 19.09 -12.57 25.27
N LYS A 445 20.35 -12.34 25.64
CA LYS A 445 20.92 -11.02 25.85
C LYS A 445 21.51 -10.50 24.54
N LEU A 446 20.76 -9.61 23.90
CA LEU A 446 21.04 -8.96 22.61
C LEU A 446 21.17 -7.43 22.75
N ALA A 447 21.37 -6.93 23.98
CA ALA A 447 21.49 -5.50 24.26
C ALA A 447 22.66 -4.89 23.46
N GLY A 448 22.40 -3.78 22.78
CA GLY A 448 23.36 -3.10 21.91
C GLY A 448 23.77 -3.89 20.65
N ALA A 449 23.12 -5.00 20.33
CA ALA A 449 23.43 -5.78 19.14
C ALA A 449 23.24 -4.93 17.87
N ARG A 450 24.13 -5.14 16.89
CA ARG A 450 24.12 -4.44 15.60
C ARG A 450 23.43 -5.32 14.56
N LEU A 451 22.12 -5.18 14.43
CA LEU A 451 21.20 -6.02 13.66
C LEU A 451 20.49 -5.25 12.53
N ALA A 452 21.02 -4.10 12.11
CA ALA A 452 20.43 -3.32 11.02
C ALA A 452 20.24 -4.22 9.77
N ASN A 453 19.12 -4.08 9.06
CA ASN A 453 18.74 -4.91 7.91
C ASN A 453 18.74 -6.43 8.12
N ALA A 454 18.82 -6.93 9.36
CA ALA A 454 18.73 -8.35 9.63
C ALA A 454 17.32 -8.88 9.29
N VAL A 455 17.21 -10.19 9.03
CA VAL A 455 15.93 -10.86 8.82
C VAL A 455 15.60 -11.68 10.06
N LEU A 456 14.58 -11.26 10.79
CA LEU A 456 14.03 -11.90 11.99
C LEU A 456 12.61 -12.45 11.74
N ALA A 457 12.21 -12.63 10.47
CA ALA A 457 10.89 -13.12 10.12
C ALA A 457 10.60 -14.45 10.83
N HIS A 458 9.44 -14.55 11.48
CA HIS A 458 9.03 -15.70 12.29
C HIS A 458 9.98 -16.09 13.45
N ALA A 459 10.98 -15.28 13.80
CA ALA A 459 11.88 -15.58 14.91
C ALA A 459 11.14 -15.48 16.25
N LYS A 460 11.55 -16.30 17.22
CA LYS A 460 11.06 -16.21 18.60
C LYS A 460 12.03 -15.38 19.41
N LEU A 461 11.62 -14.19 19.79
CA LEU A 461 12.37 -13.22 20.58
C LEU A 461 11.70 -12.97 21.93
N SER A 462 10.76 -13.83 22.34
CA SER A 462 9.98 -13.63 23.55
C SER A 462 10.92 -13.45 24.76
N LYS A 463 10.77 -12.38 25.53
CA LYS A 463 11.62 -12.01 26.68
C LYS A 463 13.10 -11.77 26.37
N ALA A 464 13.50 -11.65 25.11
CA ALA A 464 14.86 -11.26 24.75
C ALA A 464 15.15 -9.81 25.20
N ASP A 465 16.40 -9.55 25.56
CA ASP A 465 16.88 -8.22 25.92
C ASP A 465 17.56 -7.60 24.69
N LEU A 466 16.90 -6.68 24.02
CA LEU A 466 17.34 -5.92 22.84
C LEU A 466 17.57 -4.43 23.19
N THR A 467 17.78 -4.10 24.48
CA THR A 467 17.94 -2.70 24.89
C THR A 467 19.06 -2.02 24.11
N GLY A 468 18.75 -0.88 23.49
CA GLY A 468 19.71 -0.09 22.71
C GLY A 468 20.25 -0.77 21.45
N ALA A 469 19.69 -1.91 21.02
CA ALA A 469 20.10 -2.57 19.79
C ALA A 469 19.80 -1.71 18.56
N ASP A 470 20.63 -1.84 17.52
CA ASP A 470 20.36 -1.26 16.21
C ASP A 470 19.66 -2.30 15.34
N LEU A 471 18.38 -2.07 15.07
CA LEU A 471 17.45 -2.88 14.31
C LEU A 471 16.87 -2.04 13.14
N SER A 472 17.62 -1.04 12.67
CA SER A 472 17.19 -0.17 11.58
C SER A 472 16.86 -1.01 10.33
N ALA A 473 15.67 -0.80 9.75
CA ALA A 473 15.17 -1.54 8.58
C ALA A 473 15.19 -3.08 8.74
N VAL A 474 15.05 -3.59 9.97
CA VAL A 474 14.94 -5.03 10.22
C VAL A 474 13.62 -5.58 9.66
N VAL A 475 13.64 -6.82 9.16
CA VAL A 475 12.42 -7.54 8.75
C VAL A 475 12.03 -8.51 9.86
N ALA A 476 11.11 -8.12 10.73
CA ALA A 476 10.63 -8.90 11.88
C ALA A 476 9.13 -9.23 11.76
N ALA A 477 8.63 -9.34 10.52
CA ALA A 477 7.26 -9.77 10.27
C ALA A 477 6.98 -11.13 10.91
N ASP A 478 5.80 -11.27 11.52
CA ASP A 478 5.35 -12.47 12.24
C ASP A 478 6.29 -12.95 13.37
N ALA A 479 7.21 -12.10 13.85
CA ALA A 479 8.09 -12.44 14.96
C ALA A 479 7.33 -12.43 16.31
N ASP A 480 7.73 -13.32 17.22
CA ASP A 480 7.24 -13.29 18.61
C ASP A 480 8.19 -12.48 19.49
N LEU A 481 7.83 -11.22 19.76
CA LEU A 481 8.53 -10.30 20.64
C LEU A 481 7.85 -10.21 22.02
N SER A 482 7.02 -11.18 22.40
CA SER A 482 6.25 -11.12 23.64
C SER A 482 7.16 -10.97 24.87
N GLY A 483 7.01 -9.88 25.61
CA GLY A 483 7.82 -9.53 26.77
C GLY A 483 9.27 -9.17 26.48
N ALA A 484 9.65 -9.00 25.21
CA ALA A 484 10.99 -8.56 24.83
C ALA A 484 11.23 -7.10 25.28
N ASN A 485 12.46 -6.80 25.68
CA ASN A 485 12.88 -5.45 26.07
C ASN A 485 13.64 -4.80 24.91
N LEU A 486 12.98 -3.91 24.18
CA LEU A 486 13.52 -3.09 23.10
C LEU A 486 13.67 -1.61 23.53
N SER A 487 13.77 -1.35 24.82
CA SER A 487 13.92 0.02 25.32
C SER A 487 15.16 0.68 24.72
N MET A 488 15.04 1.94 24.31
CA MET A 488 16.11 2.73 23.67
C MET A 488 16.69 2.14 22.37
N ALA A 489 16.09 1.11 21.80
CA ALA A 489 16.55 0.51 20.54
C ALA A 489 16.26 1.42 19.35
N ARG A 490 16.98 1.20 18.24
CA ARG A 490 16.80 1.94 16.98
C ARG A 490 16.14 1.02 15.95
N LEU A 491 14.88 1.29 15.62
CA LEU A 491 14.08 0.57 14.65
C LEU A 491 13.45 1.49 13.56
N PRO A 492 14.14 2.52 13.03
CA PRO A 492 13.56 3.29 11.94
C PRO A 492 13.30 2.38 10.74
N GLN A 493 12.12 2.52 10.13
CA GLN A 493 11.67 1.71 8.97
C GLN A 493 11.65 0.19 9.22
N ALA A 494 11.59 -0.26 10.48
CA ALA A 494 11.46 -1.69 10.77
C ALA A 494 10.10 -2.24 10.33
N ASP A 495 10.08 -3.45 9.78
CA ASP A 495 8.87 -4.20 9.47
C ASP A 495 8.53 -5.13 10.64
N LEU A 496 7.43 -4.82 11.34
CA LEU A 496 6.87 -5.56 12.47
C LEU A 496 5.43 -5.99 12.16
N VAL A 497 5.09 -6.14 10.87
CA VAL A 497 3.75 -6.54 10.43
C VAL A 497 3.41 -7.91 11.03
N HIS A 498 2.20 -8.04 11.58
CA HIS A 498 1.74 -9.25 12.27
C HIS A 498 2.56 -9.71 13.49
N ALA A 499 3.51 -8.91 13.99
CA ALA A 499 4.31 -9.31 15.15
C ALA A 499 3.47 -9.46 16.43
N GLU A 500 3.87 -10.41 17.28
CA GLU A 500 3.28 -10.61 18.60
C GLU A 500 4.12 -9.84 19.65
N LEU A 501 3.51 -8.85 20.28
CA LEU A 501 4.17 -7.81 21.09
C LEU A 501 3.71 -7.81 22.55
N ALA A 502 2.98 -8.84 23.00
CA ALA A 502 2.35 -8.83 24.32
C ALA A 502 3.37 -8.55 25.44
N GLY A 503 3.21 -7.41 26.13
CA GLY A 503 4.12 -6.96 27.19
C GLY A 503 5.52 -6.54 26.74
N ALA A 504 5.76 -6.37 25.44
CA ALA A 504 7.05 -5.88 24.94
C ALA A 504 7.28 -4.40 25.33
N ASP A 505 8.54 -4.03 25.51
CA ASP A 505 8.94 -2.69 25.93
C ASP A 505 9.78 -1.97 24.86
N PHE A 506 9.19 -0.99 24.19
CA PHE A 506 9.81 -0.08 23.22
C PHE A 506 10.04 1.33 23.80
N SER A 507 10.10 1.47 25.13
CA SER A 507 10.24 2.79 25.76
C SER A 507 11.51 3.52 25.31
N GLY A 508 11.35 4.77 24.89
CA GLY A 508 12.44 5.60 24.35
C GLY A 508 13.05 5.13 23.02
N ALA A 509 12.48 4.10 22.37
CA ALA A 509 12.98 3.59 21.10
C ALA A 509 12.75 4.60 19.94
N ASP A 510 13.59 4.52 18.91
CA ASP A 510 13.35 5.20 17.63
C ASP A 510 12.59 4.24 16.70
N LEU A 511 11.32 4.51 16.47
CA LEU A 511 10.37 3.76 15.64
C LEU A 511 9.96 4.56 14.40
N SER A 512 10.76 5.54 13.97
CA SER A 512 10.39 6.46 12.89
C SER A 512 10.04 5.71 11.60
N GLY A 513 8.77 5.78 11.19
CA GLY A 513 8.20 5.07 10.04
C GLY A 513 8.22 3.54 10.13
N ALA A 514 8.34 2.96 11.33
CA ALA A 514 8.18 1.53 11.52
C ALA A 514 6.75 1.07 11.24
N ASP A 515 6.59 -0.18 10.79
CA ASP A 515 5.33 -0.76 10.38
C ASP A 515 4.85 -1.82 11.38
N PHE A 516 3.85 -1.47 12.20
CA PHE A 516 3.16 -2.34 13.15
C PHE A 516 1.78 -2.77 12.63
N THR A 517 1.53 -2.71 11.32
CA THR A 517 0.24 -3.08 10.74
C THR A 517 -0.14 -4.51 11.17
N LEU A 518 -1.37 -4.67 11.67
CA LEU A 518 -1.92 -5.94 12.14
C LEU A 518 -1.12 -6.62 13.27
N ALA A 519 -0.18 -5.91 13.92
CA ALA A 519 0.52 -6.39 15.09
C ALA A 519 -0.44 -6.57 16.27
N ARG A 520 -0.11 -7.49 17.18
CA ARG A 520 -0.97 -7.85 18.30
C ARG A 520 -0.20 -7.84 19.60
N GLY A 521 -0.74 -7.22 20.63
CA GLY A 521 -0.09 -7.24 21.93
C GLY A 521 -0.87 -6.48 22.97
N ARG A 522 -1.01 -7.07 24.15
CA ARG A 522 -1.60 -6.37 25.29
C ARG A 522 -0.51 -5.75 26.16
N LYS A 523 -0.74 -4.53 26.67
CA LYS A 523 0.21 -3.82 27.56
C LYS A 523 1.60 -3.62 26.94
N VAL A 524 1.65 -3.32 25.65
CA VAL A 524 2.91 -2.93 24.98
C VAL A 524 3.32 -1.54 25.46
N ASN A 525 4.59 -1.34 25.79
CA ASN A 525 5.09 -0.05 26.26
C ASN A 525 5.83 0.69 25.14
N PHE A 526 5.33 1.84 24.72
CA PHE A 526 5.91 2.78 23.76
C PHE A 526 6.23 4.14 24.42
N ALA A 527 6.30 4.22 25.75
CA ALA A 527 6.49 5.48 26.45
C ALA A 527 7.77 6.20 26.00
N GLY A 528 7.66 7.47 25.61
CA GLY A 528 8.78 8.30 25.14
C GLY A 528 9.38 7.87 23.79
N ALA A 529 8.78 6.91 23.08
CA ALA A 529 9.26 6.47 21.78
C ALA A 529 9.12 7.58 20.72
N LYS A 530 10.03 7.60 19.74
CA LYS A 530 9.96 8.45 18.56
C LYS A 530 9.37 7.65 17.40
N ALA A 531 8.10 7.84 17.13
CA ALA A 531 7.30 7.03 16.21
C ALA A 531 6.60 7.91 15.15
N ALA A 532 7.24 9.00 14.74
CA ALA A 532 6.74 9.85 13.66
C ALA A 532 6.54 9.02 12.37
N GLY A 533 5.35 9.14 11.78
CA GLY A 533 4.96 8.39 10.57
C GLY A 533 4.86 6.86 10.75
N ALA A 534 4.94 6.33 11.97
CA ALA A 534 4.76 4.90 12.21
C ALA A 534 3.33 4.45 11.87
N LYS A 535 3.20 3.20 11.43
CA LYS A 535 1.91 2.62 11.03
C LYS A 535 1.44 1.61 12.07
N PHE A 536 0.22 1.77 12.56
CA PHE A 536 -0.46 0.88 13.50
C PHE A 536 -1.81 0.42 12.95
N MET A 537 -1.96 0.40 11.62
CA MET A 537 -3.23 0.10 10.95
C MET A 537 -3.74 -1.27 11.36
N GLU A 538 -5.00 -1.34 11.77
CA GLU A 538 -5.67 -2.58 12.22
C GLU A 538 -4.93 -3.36 13.33
N ALA A 539 -3.99 -2.71 14.03
CA ALA A 539 -3.26 -3.33 15.14
C ALA A 539 -4.18 -3.55 16.35
N ASP A 540 -3.99 -4.64 17.08
CA ASP A 540 -4.70 -4.92 18.33
C ASP A 540 -3.76 -4.72 19.53
N LEU A 541 -3.85 -3.53 20.12
CA LEU A 541 -2.90 -3.01 21.10
C LEU A 541 -3.64 -2.58 22.40
N GLU A 542 -4.50 -3.45 22.92
CA GLU A 542 -5.22 -3.21 24.18
C GLU A 542 -4.23 -2.79 25.30
N ARG A 543 -4.53 -1.67 25.96
CA ARG A 543 -3.75 -1.13 27.09
C ARG A 543 -2.29 -0.82 26.76
N ALA A 544 -1.96 -0.56 25.49
CA ALA A 544 -0.64 -0.07 25.12
C ALA A 544 -0.38 1.33 25.71
N GLY A 545 0.85 1.60 26.13
CA GLY A 545 1.26 2.89 26.69
C GLY A 545 2.08 3.70 25.71
N PHE A 546 1.61 4.86 25.30
CA PHE A 546 2.26 5.84 24.42
C PHE A 546 2.60 7.14 25.17
N ILE A 547 2.78 7.06 26.50
CA ILE A 547 2.98 8.24 27.35
C ILE A 547 4.20 9.04 26.85
N ALA A 548 4.00 10.33 26.58
CA ALA A 548 5.03 11.23 26.06
C ALA A 548 5.73 10.76 24.76
N ALA A 549 5.10 9.87 23.98
CA ALA A 549 5.62 9.44 22.68
C ALA A 549 5.43 10.54 21.62
N SER A 550 6.39 10.61 20.68
CA SER A 550 6.32 11.46 19.48
C SER A 550 5.69 10.64 18.36
N LEU A 551 4.45 10.97 17.97
CA LEU A 551 3.60 10.20 17.05
C LEU A 551 3.13 11.06 15.87
N GLU A 552 3.85 12.13 15.54
CA GLU A 552 3.47 13.05 14.47
C GLU A 552 3.22 12.31 13.15
N GLY A 553 2.02 12.47 12.59
CA GLY A 553 1.61 11.81 11.35
C GLY A 553 1.49 10.29 11.42
N ALA A 554 1.53 9.67 12.60
CA ALA A 554 1.30 8.23 12.74
C ALA A 554 -0.14 7.84 12.34
N ILE A 555 -0.30 6.60 11.88
CA ILE A 555 -1.56 6.09 11.31
C ILE A 555 -2.10 4.96 12.19
N PHE A 556 -3.22 5.19 12.88
CA PHE A 556 -3.93 4.23 13.73
C PHE A 556 -5.25 3.76 13.13
N ASP A 557 -5.42 3.88 11.81
CA ASP A 557 -6.69 3.58 11.16
C ASP A 557 -7.12 2.12 11.39
N GLY A 558 -8.36 1.93 11.84
CA GLY A 558 -8.92 0.62 12.20
C GLY A 558 -8.28 -0.05 13.43
N ALA A 559 -7.33 0.59 14.12
CA ALA A 559 -6.65 0.00 15.27
C ALA A 559 -7.60 -0.18 16.46
N ARG A 560 -7.33 -1.23 17.26
CA ARG A 560 -8.03 -1.53 18.51
C ARG A 560 -7.11 -1.23 19.68
N LEU A 561 -7.37 -0.12 20.36
CA LEU A 561 -6.56 0.47 21.43
C LEU A 561 -7.39 0.77 22.70
N PRO A 562 -8.31 -0.11 23.14
CA PRO A 562 -9.10 0.18 24.33
C PRO A 562 -8.17 0.32 25.55
N ARG A 563 -8.39 1.37 26.34
CA ARG A 563 -7.62 1.72 27.54
C ARG A 563 -6.13 1.94 27.29
N ALA A 564 -5.74 2.29 26.06
CA ALA A 564 -4.39 2.74 25.77
C ALA A 564 -4.08 4.08 26.46
N ASP A 565 -2.81 4.39 26.68
CA ASP A 565 -2.37 5.58 27.42
C ASP A 565 -1.50 6.50 26.56
N PHE A 566 -2.10 7.51 25.96
CA PHE A 566 -1.48 8.58 25.18
C PHE A 566 -1.21 9.85 26.01
N MET A 567 -1.13 9.77 27.33
CA MET A 567 -0.90 10.96 28.16
C MET A 567 0.36 11.73 27.70
N SER A 568 0.20 13.04 27.47
CA SER A 568 1.27 13.94 26.99
C SER A 568 1.91 13.54 25.66
N ALA A 569 1.28 12.67 24.86
CA ALA A 569 1.79 12.27 23.55
C ALA A 569 1.64 13.40 22.51
N MET A 570 2.55 13.42 21.53
CA MET A 570 2.52 14.35 20.39
C MET A 570 1.82 13.67 19.22
N LEU A 571 0.54 13.98 18.99
CA LEU A 571 -0.36 13.31 18.05
C LEU A 571 -0.74 14.22 16.87
N GLN A 572 0.10 15.19 16.52
CA GLN A 572 -0.23 16.18 15.50
C GLN A 572 -0.37 15.52 14.13
N GLY A 573 -1.50 15.79 13.47
CA GLY A 573 -1.81 15.24 12.14
C GLY A 573 -1.98 13.71 12.10
N THR A 574 -2.13 13.05 13.25
CA THR A 574 -2.38 11.61 13.32
C THR A 574 -3.74 11.23 12.75
N SER A 575 -3.85 9.99 12.27
CA SER A 575 -5.10 9.41 11.79
C SER A 575 -5.57 8.31 12.74
N PHE A 576 -6.85 8.34 13.09
CA PHE A 576 -7.58 7.39 13.93
C PHE A 576 -8.88 6.97 13.23
N GLU A 577 -8.93 7.01 11.90
CA GLU A 577 -10.14 6.68 11.17
C GLU A 577 -10.57 5.23 11.44
N LEU A 578 -11.83 5.03 11.83
CA LEU A 578 -12.37 3.71 12.22
C LEU A 578 -11.71 3.06 13.45
N ALA A 579 -10.80 3.76 14.15
CA ALA A 579 -10.10 3.22 15.31
C ALA A 579 -11.00 3.13 16.54
N SER A 580 -10.75 2.16 17.42
CA SER A 580 -11.40 2.06 18.72
C SER A 580 -10.41 2.37 19.85
N VAL A 581 -10.58 3.52 20.49
CA VAL A 581 -9.77 4.03 21.60
C VAL A 581 -10.64 4.28 22.84
N GLN A 582 -11.59 3.37 23.07
CA GLN A 582 -12.51 3.44 24.21
C GLN A 582 -11.75 3.47 25.54
N GLU A 583 -12.15 4.35 26.45
CA GLU A 583 -11.52 4.51 27.77
C GLU A 583 -10.01 4.81 27.73
N ALA A 584 -9.46 5.20 26.57
CA ALA A 584 -8.07 5.57 26.44
C ALA A 584 -7.78 6.92 27.10
N ASN A 585 -6.54 7.10 27.54
CA ASN A 585 -6.06 8.31 28.20
C ASN A 585 -5.31 9.20 27.19
N PHE A 586 -5.72 10.45 27.04
CA PHE A 586 -5.14 11.49 26.19
C PHE A 586 -4.88 12.78 26.99
N VAL A 587 -4.88 12.70 28.32
CA VAL A 587 -4.66 13.87 29.18
C VAL A 587 -3.37 14.58 28.77
N ASP A 588 -3.47 15.90 28.58
CA ASP A 588 -2.37 16.78 28.14
C ASP A 588 -1.69 16.42 26.80
N ALA A 589 -2.31 15.57 25.97
CA ALA A 589 -1.79 15.24 24.65
C ALA A 589 -1.97 16.41 23.65
N ASP A 590 -1.11 16.48 22.63
CA ASP A 590 -1.27 17.41 21.50
C ASP A 590 -1.86 16.69 20.29
N CYS A 591 -3.17 16.79 20.15
CA CYS A 591 -3.98 16.26 19.05
C CYS A 591 -4.25 17.31 17.96
N THR A 592 -3.37 18.31 17.77
CA THR A 592 -3.56 19.34 16.72
C THR A 592 -3.75 18.69 15.34
N GLY A 593 -4.88 18.96 14.70
CA GLY A 593 -5.19 18.41 13.38
C GLY A 593 -5.37 16.89 13.32
N LEU A 594 -5.61 16.23 14.46
CA LEU A 594 -5.95 14.81 14.52
C LEU A 594 -7.19 14.51 13.66
N LYS A 595 -7.18 13.37 12.96
CA LYS A 595 -8.28 12.91 12.11
C LYS A 595 -8.90 11.64 12.68
N ALA A 596 -10.03 11.76 13.36
CA ALA A 596 -10.79 10.59 13.82
C ALA A 596 -11.83 10.16 12.78
N GLY A 597 -12.48 11.12 12.10
CA GLY A 597 -13.48 10.82 11.07
C GLY A 597 -14.63 9.92 11.57
N ARG A 598 -15.42 9.40 10.62
CA ARG A 598 -16.61 8.61 10.98
C ARG A 598 -16.24 7.16 11.28
N GLY A 599 -16.70 6.67 12.43
CA GLY A 599 -16.53 5.28 12.86
C GLY A 599 -15.44 5.12 13.92
N ALA A 600 -14.64 6.16 14.17
CA ALA A 600 -13.78 6.18 15.33
C ALA A 600 -14.58 6.23 16.64
N ASP A 601 -14.09 5.53 17.66
CA ASP A 601 -14.75 5.35 18.94
C ASP A 601 -13.84 5.75 20.10
N PHE A 602 -14.08 6.96 20.61
CA PHE A 602 -13.45 7.59 21.78
C PHE A 602 -14.39 7.57 22.99
N SER A 603 -15.37 6.67 23.03
CA SER A 603 -16.33 6.61 24.14
C SER A 603 -15.60 6.45 25.48
N ARG A 604 -15.96 7.29 26.45
CA ARG A 604 -15.34 7.38 27.79
C ARG A 604 -13.82 7.65 27.79
N ALA A 605 -13.25 8.16 26.69
CA ALA A 605 -11.85 8.56 26.66
C ALA A 605 -11.60 9.72 27.65
N LYS A 606 -10.44 9.71 28.30
CA LYS A 606 -9.98 10.78 29.19
C LYS A 606 -9.16 11.77 28.36
N MET A 607 -9.69 12.94 28.10
CA MET A 607 -9.10 13.94 27.20
C MET A 607 -9.04 15.32 27.87
N ALA A 608 -9.05 15.37 29.20
CA ALA A 608 -8.95 16.61 29.95
C ALA A 608 -7.64 17.34 29.63
N GLY A 609 -7.72 18.65 29.40
CA GLY A 609 -6.56 19.49 29.07
C GLY A 609 -5.96 19.27 27.67
N VAL A 610 -6.52 18.38 26.84
CA VAL A 610 -5.96 18.09 25.51
C VAL A 610 -5.87 19.34 24.64
N ARG A 611 -4.78 19.48 23.89
CA ARG A 611 -4.65 20.50 22.83
C ARG A 611 -5.07 19.87 21.51
N ALA A 612 -6.23 20.25 20.98
CA ALA A 612 -6.78 19.68 19.75
C ALA A 612 -7.35 20.74 18.79
N PRO A 613 -6.61 21.85 18.49
CA PRO A 613 -7.07 22.82 17.52
C PRO A 613 -7.15 22.18 16.12
N ARG A 614 -8.25 22.48 15.42
CA ARG A 614 -8.56 21.95 14.07
C ARG A 614 -8.62 20.41 14.00
N ALA A 615 -8.81 19.72 15.12
CA ALA A 615 -9.04 18.29 15.12
C ALA A 615 -10.40 17.96 14.47
N ALA A 616 -10.46 16.84 13.75
CA ALA A 616 -11.61 16.39 12.99
C ALA A 616 -12.23 15.13 13.61
N PHE A 617 -13.27 15.33 14.41
CA PHE A 617 -14.09 14.30 15.07
C PHE A 617 -15.42 14.06 14.34
N GLN A 618 -15.57 14.50 13.09
CA GLN A 618 -16.84 14.45 12.37
C GLN A 618 -17.39 13.02 12.27
N GLY A 619 -18.58 12.79 12.82
CA GLY A 619 -19.26 11.50 12.81
C GLY A 619 -18.64 10.43 13.72
N SER A 620 -17.74 10.80 14.62
CA SER A 620 -17.13 9.89 15.60
C SER A 620 -17.98 9.74 16.87
N LYS A 621 -17.64 8.76 17.71
CA LYS A 621 -18.27 8.54 19.02
C LYS A 621 -17.38 9.06 20.13
N LEU A 622 -17.91 9.91 20.99
CA LEU A 622 -17.27 10.49 22.17
C LEU A 622 -18.21 10.43 23.38
N GLU A 623 -19.13 9.47 23.41
CA GLU A 623 -20.12 9.36 24.50
C GLU A 623 -19.42 9.20 25.85
N GLY A 624 -19.76 10.08 26.80
CA GLY A 624 -19.16 10.11 28.14
C GLY A 624 -17.67 10.42 28.18
N ALA A 625 -17.06 10.91 27.08
CA ALA A 625 -15.67 11.35 27.10
C ALA A 625 -15.49 12.59 27.99
N ASP A 626 -14.30 12.73 28.57
CA ASP A 626 -13.94 13.87 29.41
C ASP A 626 -13.00 14.81 28.66
N LEU A 627 -13.50 15.95 28.21
CA LEU A 627 -12.81 17.01 27.48
C LEU A 627 -12.72 18.30 28.32
N ALA A 628 -12.79 18.20 29.65
CA ALA A 628 -12.71 19.37 30.52
C ALA A 628 -11.41 20.16 30.30
N GLY A 629 -11.52 21.47 30.14
CA GLY A 629 -10.37 22.36 29.93
C GLY A 629 -9.63 22.16 28.60
N ALA A 630 -10.13 21.32 27.69
CA ALA A 630 -9.48 21.08 26.40
C ALA A 630 -9.48 22.33 25.50
N ASN A 631 -8.51 22.43 24.59
CA ASN A 631 -8.51 23.41 23.52
C ASN A 631 -8.97 22.75 22.21
N LEU A 632 -10.16 23.13 21.74
CA LEU A 632 -10.82 22.66 20.53
C LEU A 632 -11.06 23.81 19.53
N GLU A 633 -10.20 24.82 19.49
CA GLU A 633 -10.31 25.94 18.54
C GLU A 633 -10.43 25.42 17.09
N GLY A 634 -11.54 25.78 16.44
CA GLY A 634 -11.84 25.37 15.06
C GLY A 634 -12.00 23.86 14.85
N ALA A 635 -12.25 23.08 15.91
CA ALA A 635 -12.46 21.65 15.79
C ALA A 635 -13.78 21.33 15.07
N LEU A 636 -13.79 20.22 14.31
CA LEU A 636 -14.94 19.75 13.56
C LEU A 636 -15.57 18.56 14.27
N LEU A 637 -16.72 18.77 14.91
CA LEU A 637 -17.50 17.77 15.63
C LEU A 637 -18.90 17.56 15.02
N ALA A 638 -19.07 17.93 13.75
CA ALA A 638 -20.33 17.72 13.05
C ALA A 638 -20.73 16.23 13.07
N ASP A 639 -22.02 15.93 13.24
CA ASP A 639 -22.57 14.58 13.29
C ASP A 639 -21.98 13.67 14.41
N ALA A 640 -21.20 14.21 15.36
CA ALA A 640 -20.56 13.43 16.41
C ALA A 640 -21.57 13.01 17.50
N GLN A 641 -21.32 11.83 18.10
CA GLN A 641 -22.10 11.32 19.24
C GLN A 641 -21.42 11.74 20.53
N LEU A 642 -22.00 12.73 21.21
CA LEU A 642 -21.40 13.44 22.35
C LEU A 642 -22.30 13.36 23.59
N ALA A 643 -23.12 12.32 23.70
CA ALA A 643 -24.02 12.16 24.84
C ALA A 643 -23.21 12.04 26.15
N GLY A 644 -23.55 12.85 27.14
CA GLY A 644 -22.89 12.88 28.45
C GLY A 644 -21.43 13.35 28.42
N VAL A 645 -20.97 13.98 27.33
CA VAL A 645 -19.59 14.47 27.25
C VAL A 645 -19.35 15.58 28.28
N ASN A 646 -18.21 15.54 28.96
CA ASN A 646 -17.80 16.62 29.86
C ASN A 646 -16.91 17.62 29.12
N MET A 647 -17.41 18.82 28.87
CA MET A 647 -16.71 19.92 28.22
C MET A 647 -16.65 21.16 29.15
N PHE A 648 -16.63 20.93 30.46
CA PHE A 648 -16.52 22.01 31.44
C PHE A 648 -15.24 22.82 31.21
N GLN A 649 -15.36 24.15 31.14
CA GLN A 649 -14.24 25.07 30.86
C GLN A 649 -13.47 24.80 29.54
N VAL A 650 -14.08 24.09 28.58
CA VAL A 650 -13.46 23.89 27.26
C VAL A 650 -13.24 25.22 26.54
N HIS A 651 -12.13 25.36 25.81
CA HIS A 651 -11.88 26.47 24.91
C HIS A 651 -12.12 26.02 23.46
N ALA A 652 -13.27 26.35 22.89
CA ALA A 652 -13.70 25.88 21.57
C ALA A 652 -14.28 27.00 20.68
N PRO A 653 -13.58 28.13 20.50
CA PRO A 653 -14.03 29.14 19.55
C PRO A 653 -14.03 28.58 18.12
N HIS A 654 -15.01 28.96 17.32
CA HIS A 654 -15.16 28.52 15.92
C HIS A 654 -15.34 27.00 15.72
N ALA A 655 -15.56 26.23 16.79
CA ALA A 655 -15.84 24.81 16.65
C ALA A 655 -17.24 24.57 16.03
N SER A 656 -17.37 23.53 15.23
CA SER A 656 -18.65 23.10 14.66
C SER A 656 -19.15 21.85 15.37
N PHE A 657 -20.34 21.94 15.95
CA PHE A 657 -21.12 20.85 16.55
C PHE A 657 -22.38 20.56 15.73
N ASP A 658 -22.35 20.85 14.43
CA ASP A 658 -23.53 20.78 13.58
C ASP A 658 -24.08 19.35 13.53
N ARG A 659 -25.37 19.19 13.82
CA ARG A 659 -26.07 17.89 13.91
C ARG A 659 -25.47 16.92 14.92
N ALA A 660 -24.70 17.41 15.88
CA ALA A 660 -24.14 16.58 16.94
C ALA A 660 -25.22 16.16 17.96
N GLY A 661 -25.07 14.96 18.52
CA GLY A 661 -25.90 14.46 19.60
C GLY A 661 -25.31 14.83 20.97
N LEU A 662 -25.80 15.89 21.60
CA LEU A 662 -25.25 16.50 22.81
C LEU A 662 -26.11 16.24 24.06
N ARG A 663 -26.86 15.13 24.10
CA ARG A 663 -27.75 14.84 25.22
C ARG A 663 -26.96 14.77 26.53
N GLY A 664 -27.30 15.60 27.52
CA GLY A 664 -26.62 15.62 28.81
C GLY A 664 -25.16 16.11 28.76
N ALA A 665 -24.75 16.77 27.67
CA ALA A 665 -23.40 17.33 27.55
C ALA A 665 -23.21 18.50 28.53
N ASN A 666 -22.03 18.59 29.15
CA ASN A 666 -21.69 19.66 30.08
C ASN A 666 -20.74 20.69 29.44
N PHE A 667 -21.24 21.86 29.07
CA PHE A 667 -20.48 23.01 28.58
C PHE A 667 -20.34 24.12 29.63
N GLY A 668 -20.47 23.81 30.93
CA GLY A 668 -20.37 24.80 31.98
C GLY A 668 -19.08 25.62 31.90
N LYS A 669 -19.18 26.95 31.90
CA LYS A 669 -18.05 27.89 31.77
C LYS A 669 -17.19 27.70 30.50
N ALA A 670 -17.70 27.04 29.47
CA ALA A 670 -17.00 26.87 28.20
C ALA A 670 -16.83 28.20 27.44
N ASN A 671 -15.78 28.33 26.63
CA ASN A 671 -15.65 29.37 25.62
C ASN A 671 -16.05 28.84 24.24
N LEU A 672 -17.24 29.23 23.79
CA LEU A 672 -17.89 28.79 22.55
C LEU A 672 -18.13 29.97 21.59
N LEU A 673 -17.24 30.96 21.62
CA LEU A 673 -17.27 32.13 20.76
C LEU A 673 -17.39 31.70 19.28
N LYS A 674 -18.45 32.12 18.59
CA LYS A 674 -18.72 31.80 17.18
C LYS A 674 -18.72 30.29 16.87
N ALA A 675 -19.05 29.45 17.87
CA ALA A 675 -19.28 28.05 17.64
C ALA A 675 -20.63 27.83 16.95
N SER A 676 -20.73 26.77 16.15
CA SER A 676 -21.97 26.39 15.46
C SER A 676 -22.56 25.14 16.09
N PHE A 677 -23.89 25.13 16.27
CA PHE A 677 -24.69 24.02 16.80
C PHE A 677 -25.88 23.73 15.87
N GLU A 678 -25.74 23.99 14.57
CA GLU A 678 -26.85 23.89 13.61
C GLU A 678 -27.42 22.47 13.59
N GLY A 679 -28.71 22.30 13.86
CA GLY A 679 -29.39 21.00 13.88
C GLY A 679 -28.95 20.07 15.03
N ALA A 680 -28.20 20.55 16.02
CA ALA A 680 -27.73 19.73 17.14
C ALA A 680 -28.87 19.33 18.11
N SER A 681 -28.75 18.17 18.75
CA SER A 681 -29.68 17.73 19.80
C SER A 681 -29.13 18.05 21.18
N LEU A 682 -29.77 18.99 21.88
CA LEU A 682 -29.31 19.62 23.13
C LEU A 682 -30.09 19.18 24.38
N ALA A 683 -30.80 18.05 24.31
CA ALA A 683 -31.60 17.54 25.44
C ALA A 683 -30.74 17.43 26.72
N ASP A 684 -31.14 18.12 27.78
CA ASP A 684 -30.42 18.13 29.08
C ASP A 684 -28.96 18.66 29.02
N ALA A 685 -28.56 19.34 27.95
CA ALA A 685 -27.24 19.95 27.86
C ALA A 685 -27.13 21.18 28.79
N ASP A 686 -25.98 21.36 29.45
CA ASP A 686 -25.70 22.44 30.38
C ASP A 686 -24.74 23.48 29.75
N PHE A 687 -25.18 24.73 29.61
CA PHE A 687 -24.37 25.84 29.09
C PHE A 687 -24.11 26.93 30.14
N ARG A 688 -24.33 26.64 31.43
CA ARG A 688 -24.28 27.68 32.48
C ARG A 688 -22.91 28.34 32.57
N GLY A 689 -22.92 29.68 32.55
CA GLY A 689 -21.69 30.48 32.57
C GLY A 689 -20.84 30.40 31.30
N ALA A 690 -21.30 29.76 30.22
CA ALA A 690 -20.55 29.66 28.98
C ALA A 690 -20.52 30.99 28.20
N ASN A 691 -19.47 31.22 27.42
CA ASN A 691 -19.39 32.31 26.46
C ASN A 691 -19.90 31.86 25.09
N LEU A 692 -21.11 32.27 24.72
CA LEU A 692 -21.80 31.91 23.47
C LEU A 692 -21.89 33.09 22.48
N PHE A 693 -21.02 34.09 22.63
CA PHE A 693 -21.06 35.29 21.79
C PHE A 693 -20.96 34.93 20.30
N GLU A 694 -21.92 35.39 19.50
CA GLU A 694 -22.05 35.05 18.06
C GLU A 694 -22.14 33.53 17.75
N ALA A 695 -22.49 32.68 18.72
CA ALA A 695 -22.77 31.27 18.45
C ALA A 695 -24.08 31.09 17.66
N GLU A 696 -24.18 30.00 16.90
CA GLU A 696 -25.31 29.70 16.02
C GLU A 696 -26.04 28.43 16.48
N PHE A 697 -27.36 28.49 16.62
CA PHE A 697 -28.21 27.39 17.10
C PHE A 697 -29.38 27.08 16.14
N LEU A 698 -29.26 27.45 14.87
CA LEU A 698 -30.32 27.23 13.88
C LEU A 698 -30.75 25.75 13.87
N ASP A 699 -32.05 25.47 13.95
CA ASP A 699 -32.64 24.13 13.98
C ASP A 699 -32.16 23.21 15.13
N ALA A 700 -31.46 23.74 16.14
CA ALA A 700 -31.09 22.97 17.32
C ALA A 700 -32.34 22.65 18.17
N THR A 701 -32.39 21.45 18.77
CA THR A 701 -33.60 20.96 19.47
C THR A 701 -33.32 20.56 20.91
N GLY A 702 -34.36 20.61 21.77
CA GLY A 702 -34.36 19.94 23.08
C GLY A 702 -33.71 20.70 24.25
N SER A 703 -33.24 21.93 24.07
CA SER A 703 -32.70 22.71 25.20
C SER A 703 -33.80 23.28 26.10
N SER A 704 -33.51 23.42 27.40
CA SER A 704 -34.37 24.15 28.34
C SER A 704 -33.81 25.55 28.61
N GLY A 705 -34.67 26.52 28.94
CA GLY A 705 -34.21 27.89 29.25
C GLY A 705 -33.23 27.96 30.44
N GLN A 706 -33.31 27.02 31.39
CA GLN A 706 -32.40 26.93 32.54
C GLN A 706 -30.97 26.53 32.15
N ALA A 707 -30.79 25.90 30.99
CA ALA A 707 -29.47 25.49 30.50
C ALA A 707 -28.51 26.66 30.27
N PHE A 708 -29.02 27.88 30.05
CA PHE A 708 -28.23 29.05 29.69
C PHE A 708 -28.02 30.05 30.84
N GLU A 709 -28.31 29.67 32.07
CA GLU A 709 -28.18 30.57 33.22
C GLU A 709 -26.74 31.12 33.35
N GLY A 710 -26.61 32.45 33.35
CA GLY A 710 -25.30 33.13 33.40
C GLY A 710 -24.46 33.04 32.11
N ALA A 711 -24.96 32.46 31.02
CA ALA A 711 -24.25 32.38 29.75
C ALA A 711 -24.27 33.73 29.00
N ASN A 712 -23.17 34.06 28.30
CA ASN A 712 -23.11 35.23 27.43
C ASN A 712 -23.69 34.91 26.05
N ILE A 713 -25.00 35.12 25.88
CA ILE A 713 -25.74 34.86 24.63
C ILE A 713 -25.87 36.09 23.71
N LYS A 714 -24.99 37.09 23.86
CA LYS A 714 -25.04 38.30 23.03
C LYS A 714 -24.72 37.96 21.57
N ARG A 715 -25.56 38.45 20.65
CA ARG A 715 -25.48 38.20 19.19
C ARG A 715 -25.57 36.73 18.80
N THR A 716 -25.99 35.86 19.72
CA THR A 716 -26.28 34.45 19.44
C THR A 716 -27.54 34.36 18.57
N LYS A 717 -27.50 33.51 17.55
CA LYS A 717 -28.67 33.22 16.70
C LYS A 717 -29.44 32.04 17.30
N LEU A 718 -30.44 32.35 18.10
CA LEU A 718 -31.43 31.40 18.63
C LEU A 718 -32.67 31.49 17.72
N VAL A 719 -33.09 30.41 17.06
CA VAL A 719 -34.34 30.39 16.29
C VAL A 719 -35.14 29.16 16.65
#